data_AF-A0AAV0MM43-F1
#
_entry.id   AF-A0AAV0MM43-F1
#
_cell.length_a   1.000
_cell.length_b   1.000
_cell.length_c   1.000
_cell.angle_alpha   90.00
_cell.angle_beta   90.00
_cell.angle_gamma   90.00
#
_symmetry.space_group_name_H-M   'P 1'
#
loop_
_entity.id
_entity.type
_entity.pdbx_description
1 polymer ?
#
loop_
_entity_poly.entity_id
_entity_poly.type
_entity_poly.pdbx_seq_one_letter_code
_entity_poly.pdbx_strand_id
1 'polypeptide(L)'
;MLKLLSSSSRNLHAHIASPCLRATPAPNSAGASGSSSSPLLRAINSIAELSRGSSSRHPNSFRRAFFCSDSSSSGGSDGTGSGELVEVALKGDDSDGDAGDSSSSSSAIVSTNPKLEDYLTIAMCYGDGNGLRRVLALPLPHRPLFPGFYMPIYVKDPKLMAALQEARKRQAPYAGAFLLKDEPGSDPSVVSGSDSEKSTDSLKGKYLYDRLHEVGTLAQISTIQGDQVVLVGHRRLRITEMVSEEPLTVKVDHIKDKPYNKDDDVIKATSFEVISTLRDVLKSISLWRDHVQTYTQHIGDFTYSRLADFGAAISGANKLQCQEVLEELDVHNRLRLTLELVKKEMEITKLQESIAKAVEEKIGGEQKRYLLTEQLKIIKKELGLETDDKTALSEKFRERIEGNKEHIPASILQVIQEELTKLQLLEASSSEFNVTRNYLDWLTVLPWGNYSDENFDVLRAQHILDEDHYGLSDVKERILEFIAVGKLRGTAQGKIICLSGPPGVGKTSIGKSIARALNRKFFRFSVGGLSDVAEIKGHRRTYIGAMPGKMVQCLKNVGTANPLVLIDEIDKLGRGHSGDPASAMLELLDPEQNANFLDHYLDVPIDLSKVLFVCTANIVDTIPTPLLDRMEVITIAGYITDEKMHIARDYLEKSTRDACGIKPGQVDMTDAALLALIESYCREAGVRNLQKQIEKIYRKISLQLVRKGVRGVSEAQVLENGKASEEKVDNAEKISAESVEGNVEGQTEVTVAEAEVVLAESSSDQDSNPTDQSTESKDSLETAEQEESESTSTVEKVLVDKSNLTDYVGKPVFHAERMYDQTPSGVVMGLAWTAMGGSTLYIETTLIEQGEGKGALQLTGQLGDVMKESAQIAHTYARVALRKEEPDNRFFANTKLHLHVPAGATPKDGPSAGCTMITSMLSLAMKKPVRKDLAMTGEVTLTGKVLPIGGVKEKTIAARRSGVKTIIFPEANRRDFDELSPQVKEGLDVHFVDNYSQVYELAFDNDQN
;
A
#
# COMPACT_ATOMS: atom_id res chain seq x y z
N MET A 1 49.65 -35.07 -26.06
CA MET A 1 50.99 -34.99 -26.70
C MET A 1 51.08 -33.60 -27.32
N LEU A 2 52.17 -32.84 -27.32
CA LEU A 2 53.53 -32.94 -26.73
C LEU A 2 53.72 -31.72 -25.77
N LYS A 3 54.52 -31.64 -24.69
CA LYS A 3 55.86 -32.15 -24.25
C LYS A 3 56.99 -31.12 -24.51
N LEU A 4 57.90 -30.95 -23.51
CA LEU A 4 59.07 -30.03 -23.44
C LEU A 4 58.69 -28.56 -23.15
N LEU A 5 59.35 -27.74 -22.31
CA LEU A 5 60.40 -27.84 -21.23
C LEU A 5 59.87 -27.06 -19.97
N SER A 6 60.48 -26.85 -18.79
CA SER A 6 61.86 -26.69 -18.24
C SER A 6 62.53 -25.32 -18.51
N SER A 7 63.21 -24.67 -17.55
CA SER A 7 63.47 -24.97 -16.11
C SER A 7 64.08 -23.75 -15.35
N SER A 8 64.28 -23.87 -14.03
CA SER A 8 65.25 -23.11 -13.19
C SER A 8 64.93 -21.64 -12.84
N SER A 9 65.39 -21.07 -11.70
CA SER A 9 66.04 -21.62 -10.49
C SER A 9 66.16 -20.58 -9.35
N ARG A 10 66.22 -21.06 -8.08
CA ARG A 10 66.84 -20.40 -6.88
C ARG A 10 66.14 -19.15 -6.29
N ASN A 11 66.41 -18.70 -5.04
CA ASN A 11 66.61 -19.36 -3.73
C ASN A 11 66.99 -18.29 -2.66
N LEU A 12 66.53 -18.46 -1.40
CA LEU A 12 67.19 -18.14 -0.08
C LEU A 12 66.45 -17.21 0.91
N HIS A 13 66.27 -17.75 2.14
CA HIS A 13 66.16 -17.12 3.49
C HIS A 13 65.11 -16.01 3.76
N ALA A 14 64.48 -15.88 4.95
CA ALA A 14 64.26 -16.71 6.17
C ALA A 14 63.16 -15.98 7.02
N HIS A 15 62.65 -16.36 8.20
CA HIS A 15 62.83 -17.46 9.17
C HIS A 15 61.45 -17.64 9.94
N ILE A 16 61.19 -18.05 11.20
CA ILE A 16 61.86 -18.58 12.42
C ILE A 16 60.78 -19.40 13.21
N ALA A 17 61.18 -20.33 14.10
CA ALA A 17 60.41 -20.98 15.18
C ALA A 17 59.05 -21.72 14.94
N SER A 18 59.08 -23.05 15.17
CA SER A 18 57.97 -23.87 15.73
C SER A 18 58.02 -23.84 17.29
N PRO A 19 57.13 -24.48 18.10
CA PRO A 19 56.74 -25.91 18.08
C PRO A 19 55.20 -26.15 18.11
N CYS A 20 54.60 -27.27 17.69
CA CYS A 20 54.89 -28.73 17.80
C CYS A 20 54.57 -29.36 19.18
N LEU A 21 53.63 -30.32 19.20
CA LEU A 21 53.59 -31.65 19.87
C LEU A 21 52.12 -32.11 20.06
N ARG A 22 51.69 -33.39 20.18
CA ARG A 22 52.06 -34.71 19.60
C ARG A 22 51.42 -35.82 20.45
N ALA A 23 50.50 -36.65 19.92
CA ALA A 23 50.28 -38.05 20.33
C ALA A 23 49.14 -38.76 19.55
N THR A 24 49.27 -40.08 19.44
CA THR A 24 48.29 -41.11 18.99
C THR A 24 48.20 -42.18 20.12
N PRO A 25 47.49 -43.34 20.03
CA PRO A 25 46.61 -43.90 18.97
C PRO A 25 45.27 -44.54 19.45
N ALA A 26 44.40 -44.93 18.49
CA ALA A 26 43.64 -46.20 18.25
C ALA A 26 43.15 -47.12 19.43
N PRO A 27 42.23 -48.12 19.24
CA PRO A 27 41.75 -48.69 17.95
C PRO A 27 40.25 -49.14 17.84
N ASN A 28 39.89 -49.65 16.64
CA ASN A 28 38.77 -50.59 16.32
C ASN A 28 37.32 -50.08 16.44
N SER A 29 36.32 -50.52 15.65
CA SER A 29 36.23 -51.49 14.51
C SER A 29 34.85 -51.32 13.82
N ALA A 30 34.56 -51.67 12.56
CA ALA A 30 35.34 -52.12 11.38
C ALA A 30 34.46 -52.05 10.09
N GLY A 31 35.06 -52.16 8.90
CA GLY A 31 34.38 -52.17 7.58
C GLY A 31 34.09 -50.76 7.02
N ALA A 32 34.53 -50.30 5.84
CA ALA A 32 35.09 -50.92 4.62
C ALA A 32 34.13 -51.92 3.94
N SER A 33 33.83 -51.86 2.64
CA SER A 33 34.19 -50.95 1.51
C SER A 33 33.13 -51.15 0.39
N GLY A 34 32.99 -50.40 -0.71
CA GLY A 34 33.76 -49.35 -1.39
C GLY A 34 33.31 -49.24 -2.86
N SER A 35 34.00 -48.45 -3.69
CA SER A 35 33.85 -48.32 -5.17
C SER A 35 32.52 -47.83 -5.77
N SER A 36 32.55 -46.57 -6.25
CA SER A 36 32.09 -46.08 -7.57
C SER A 36 31.11 -46.90 -8.44
N SER A 37 29.96 -46.31 -8.79
CA SER A 37 29.57 -46.06 -10.20
C SER A 37 28.25 -45.25 -10.33
N SER A 38 28.25 -44.23 -11.19
CA SER A 38 27.08 -43.89 -12.03
C SER A 38 27.00 -44.91 -13.18
N PRO A 39 25.83 -45.34 -13.70
CA PRO A 39 24.81 -44.41 -14.21
C PRO A 39 23.34 -44.89 -14.14
N LEU A 40 22.44 -44.09 -14.75
CA LEU A 40 21.23 -44.44 -15.54
C LEU A 40 20.34 -45.65 -15.17
N LEU A 41 19.02 -45.42 -15.30
CA LEU A 41 17.88 -46.37 -15.29
C LEU A 41 17.31 -46.81 -13.91
N ARG A 42 16.50 -45.92 -13.29
CA ARG A 42 15.14 -46.25 -12.76
C ARG A 42 14.41 -44.99 -12.23
N ALA A 43 13.97 -44.12 -13.14
CA ALA A 43 13.01 -43.04 -12.87
C ALA A 43 12.42 -42.49 -14.19
N ILE A 44 11.66 -43.32 -14.91
CA ILE A 44 10.93 -42.95 -16.13
C ILE A 44 9.49 -43.50 -15.98
N ASN A 45 8.51 -42.79 -16.55
CA ASN A 45 7.06 -43.05 -16.50
C ASN A 45 6.35 -42.71 -15.18
N SER A 46 6.30 -41.41 -14.87
CA SER A 46 5.03 -40.76 -14.53
C SER A 46 4.99 -39.35 -15.13
N ILE A 47 3.79 -38.75 -15.25
CA ILE A 47 3.53 -37.44 -15.87
C ILE A 47 3.77 -37.37 -17.40
N ALA A 48 2.91 -38.04 -18.17
CA ALA A 48 2.46 -37.57 -19.49
C ALA A 48 1.22 -38.37 -19.94
N GLU A 49 0.02 -37.76 -19.88
CA GLU A 49 -1.11 -37.95 -20.81
C GLU A 49 -2.37 -37.19 -20.31
N LEU A 50 -2.52 -35.94 -20.74
CA LEU A 50 -3.74 -35.14 -20.55
C LEU A 50 -3.98 -34.22 -21.76
N SER A 51 -4.63 -34.74 -22.81
CA SER A 51 -5.60 -34.01 -23.65
C SER A 51 -6.15 -34.92 -24.77
N ARG A 52 -7.26 -34.47 -25.39
CA ARG A 52 -8.02 -35.09 -26.49
C ARG A 52 -8.86 -36.33 -26.09
N GLY A 53 -10.18 -36.35 -26.31
CA GLY A 53 -11.04 -35.24 -26.75
C GLY A 53 -12.48 -35.61 -27.11
N SER A 54 -13.24 -34.58 -27.48
CA SER A 54 -14.44 -34.56 -28.33
C SER A 54 -15.73 -35.35 -27.94
N SER A 55 -16.77 -34.55 -27.68
CA SER A 55 -18.13 -34.65 -28.26
C SER A 55 -19.09 -35.80 -27.91
N SER A 56 -20.02 -35.44 -27.01
CA SER A 56 -21.49 -35.47 -27.24
C SER A 56 -22.30 -36.77 -27.02
N ARG A 57 -23.61 -36.52 -26.76
CA ARG A 57 -24.76 -37.45 -26.76
C ARG A 57 -24.92 -38.42 -25.58
N HIS A 58 -25.88 -38.07 -24.72
CA HIS A 58 -26.88 -38.97 -24.13
C HIS A 58 -27.33 -40.09 -25.10
N PRO A 59 -27.76 -41.29 -24.62
CA PRO A 59 -28.81 -41.37 -23.60
C PRO A 59 -28.74 -42.49 -22.56
N ASN A 60 -29.74 -42.47 -21.69
CA ASN A 60 -30.22 -43.55 -20.83
C ASN A 60 -30.13 -44.94 -21.47
N SER A 61 -29.73 -45.96 -20.70
CA SER A 61 -30.71 -46.94 -20.21
C SER A 61 -30.15 -47.90 -19.16
N PHE A 62 -30.99 -48.19 -18.16
CA PHE A 62 -30.94 -49.31 -17.22
C PHE A 62 -30.32 -50.63 -17.75
N ARG A 63 -29.54 -51.31 -16.88
CA ARG A 63 -29.97 -52.60 -16.29
C ARG A 63 -29.15 -52.98 -15.04
N ARG A 64 -29.85 -53.54 -14.04
CA ARG A 64 -29.29 -54.21 -12.84
C ARG A 64 -29.22 -55.72 -13.09
N ALA A 65 -28.10 -56.36 -12.72
CA ALA A 65 -27.91 -57.78 -12.39
C ALA A 65 -26.39 -58.05 -12.24
N PHE A 66 -25.86 -58.85 -11.31
CA PHE A 66 -26.38 -59.44 -10.05
C PHE A 66 -25.16 -59.76 -9.12
N PHE A 67 -25.38 -59.94 -7.81
CA PHE A 67 -24.43 -60.58 -6.85
C PHE A 67 -24.48 -62.13 -7.02
N CYS A 68 -23.60 -63.03 -6.53
CA CYS A 68 -22.51 -63.12 -5.51
C CYS A 68 -21.27 -63.89 -6.10
N SER A 69 -20.00 -63.76 -5.67
CA SER A 69 -19.25 -64.23 -4.45
C SER A 69 -18.85 -65.73 -4.43
N ASP A 70 -17.74 -66.21 -3.80
CA ASP A 70 -16.79 -65.55 -2.85
C ASP A 70 -15.25 -65.77 -3.07
N SER A 71 -14.52 -66.69 -2.38
CA SER A 71 -13.21 -66.32 -1.76
C SER A 71 -12.01 -67.29 -1.47
N SER A 72 -12.15 -68.54 -0.98
CA SER A 72 -11.17 -69.14 -0.02
C SER A 72 -10.84 -70.65 -0.20
N SER A 73 -9.90 -71.32 0.50
CA SER A 73 -9.09 -71.07 1.73
C SER A 73 -7.72 -71.81 1.63
N SER A 74 -6.84 -72.11 2.61
CA SER A 74 -6.64 -71.87 4.07
C SER A 74 -5.23 -72.40 4.50
N GLY A 75 -4.61 -71.86 5.57
CA GLY A 75 -3.54 -72.53 6.37
C GLY A 75 -2.17 -71.82 6.43
N GLY A 76 -1.63 -71.43 7.60
CA GLY A 76 -2.27 -71.40 8.93
C GLY A 76 -1.33 -71.06 10.10
N SER A 77 -1.60 -69.94 10.79
CA SER A 77 -1.20 -69.64 12.18
C SER A 77 -1.96 -68.39 12.67
N ASP A 78 -2.50 -68.42 13.89
CA ASP A 78 -3.04 -67.29 14.67
C ASP A 78 -3.76 -66.16 13.90
N GLY A 79 -5.02 -66.40 13.55
CA GLY A 79 -5.92 -65.36 13.03
C GLY A 79 -7.31 -65.89 12.69
N THR A 80 -8.37 -65.24 13.17
CA THR A 80 -9.76 -65.64 12.93
C THR A 80 -10.33 -64.99 11.67
N GLY A 81 -10.42 -65.73 10.55
CA GLY A 81 -11.04 -65.25 9.31
C GLY A 81 -11.22 -66.34 8.23
N SER A 82 -12.19 -66.13 7.32
CA SER A 82 -12.68 -67.04 6.26
C SER A 82 -13.32 -68.37 6.73
N GLY A 83 -14.35 -68.93 6.06
CA GLY A 83 -15.16 -68.40 4.95
C GLY A 83 -16.20 -69.41 4.40
N GLU A 84 -17.25 -68.87 3.76
CA GLU A 84 -17.81 -69.34 2.46
C GLU A 84 -18.54 -70.70 2.25
N LEU A 85 -19.73 -70.68 1.58
CA LEU A 85 -20.04 -71.35 0.28
C LEU A 85 -21.54 -71.26 -0.14
N VAL A 86 -21.84 -71.63 -1.40
CA VAL A 86 -23.09 -71.43 -2.19
C VAL A 86 -23.66 -72.77 -2.74
N GLU A 87 -24.86 -72.93 -3.33
CA GLU A 87 -25.85 -72.02 -3.97
C GLU A 87 -27.30 -72.61 -3.91
N VAL A 88 -28.23 -72.17 -4.80
CA VAL A 88 -29.56 -72.75 -5.19
C VAL A 88 -30.66 -72.65 -4.09
N ALA A 89 -31.84 -71.99 -4.23
CA ALA A 89 -32.89 -71.96 -5.27
C ALA A 89 -33.69 -73.29 -5.38
N LEU A 90 -34.97 -73.40 -5.78
CA LEU A 90 -36.07 -72.51 -6.24
C LEU A 90 -37.28 -72.69 -5.26
N LYS A 91 -38.56 -72.34 -5.47
CA LYS A 91 -39.41 -72.02 -6.64
C LYS A 91 -40.69 -71.30 -6.15
N GLY A 92 -41.41 -70.59 -7.03
CA GLY A 92 -42.75 -70.04 -6.75
C GLY A 92 -43.84 -70.66 -7.64
N ASP A 93 -45.11 -70.37 -7.30
CA ASP A 93 -46.40 -70.54 -8.01
C ASP A 93 -47.46 -69.80 -7.14
N ASP A 94 -48.57 -69.18 -7.57
CA ASP A 94 -48.99 -68.64 -8.89
C ASP A 94 -50.28 -67.76 -8.75
N SER A 95 -50.83 -67.24 -9.87
CA SER A 95 -52.21 -66.71 -10.11
C SER A 95 -52.56 -65.20 -9.90
N ASP A 96 -53.65 -64.77 -10.57
CA ASP A 96 -53.82 -63.44 -11.22
C ASP A 96 -55.11 -62.64 -10.92
N GLY A 97 -55.07 -61.35 -11.29
CA GLY A 97 -56.18 -60.61 -11.95
C GLY A 97 -57.04 -59.65 -11.11
N ASP A 98 -57.79 -58.69 -11.68
CA ASP A 98 -57.65 -57.96 -12.97
C ASP A 98 -58.50 -56.65 -12.91
N ALA A 99 -58.26 -55.69 -13.82
CA ALA A 99 -59.07 -54.56 -14.34
C ALA A 99 -60.21 -53.88 -13.51
N GLY A 100 -60.48 -52.58 -13.76
CA GLY A 100 -61.91 -52.19 -13.81
C GLY A 100 -62.39 -50.74 -13.77
N ASP A 101 -61.74 -49.81 -13.05
CA ASP A 101 -62.04 -48.36 -13.04
C ASP A 101 -63.46 -47.87 -12.57
N SER A 102 -63.58 -46.56 -12.32
CA SER A 102 -64.80 -45.71 -12.23
C SER A 102 -65.69 -45.67 -10.96
N SER A 103 -65.26 -44.81 -10.02
CA SER A 103 -66.08 -43.72 -9.42
C SER A 103 -67.10 -43.94 -8.26
N SER A 104 -67.25 -42.85 -7.50
CA SER A 104 -68.39 -42.42 -6.66
C SER A 104 -68.48 -42.80 -5.16
N SER A 105 -68.65 -41.74 -4.35
CA SER A 105 -69.42 -41.63 -3.09
C SER A 105 -69.22 -42.59 -1.90
N SER A 106 -68.53 -42.04 -0.90
CA SER A 106 -69.01 -41.84 0.48
C SER A 106 -69.13 -43.01 1.49
N SER A 107 -68.36 -42.85 2.57
CA SER A 107 -68.79 -42.72 3.99
C SER A 107 -68.32 -43.77 5.00
N ALA A 108 -68.00 -43.25 6.20
CA ALA A 108 -67.85 -43.91 7.50
C ALA A 108 -66.92 -45.15 7.62
N ILE A 109 -65.76 -44.92 8.24
CA ILE A 109 -65.25 -45.69 9.40
C ILE A 109 -64.37 -44.75 10.25
N VAL A 110 -64.36 -44.94 11.57
CA VAL A 110 -63.71 -44.02 12.53
C VAL A 110 -62.39 -44.58 13.05
N SER A 111 -61.34 -43.74 12.97
CA SER A 111 -60.11 -43.69 13.78
C SER A 111 -59.79 -44.86 14.74
N THR A 112 -58.70 -45.57 14.45
CA THR A 112 -57.72 -46.02 15.47
C THR A 112 -56.29 -46.03 14.92
N ASN A 113 -55.49 -44.99 15.21
CA ASN A 113 -54.09 -45.11 15.62
C ASN A 113 -53.52 -43.75 16.12
N PRO A 114 -52.52 -43.72 17.03
CA PRO A 114 -52.22 -42.52 17.83
C PRO A 114 -51.29 -41.50 17.14
N LYS A 115 -51.22 -40.29 17.71
CA LYS A 115 -50.33 -39.21 17.24
C LYS A 115 -48.92 -39.37 17.82
N LEU A 116 -47.91 -38.92 17.06
CA LEU A 116 -46.49 -39.00 17.42
C LEU A 116 -46.05 -38.04 18.56
N GLU A 117 -46.99 -37.42 19.26
CA GLU A 117 -46.70 -36.40 20.29
C GLU A 117 -46.56 -37.01 21.69
N ASP A 118 -47.13 -38.20 21.93
CA ASP A 118 -47.19 -38.85 23.25
C ASP A 118 -45.90 -39.58 23.66
N TYR A 119 -44.95 -39.80 22.75
CA TYR A 119 -43.67 -40.50 23.01
C TYR A 119 -42.62 -39.67 23.77
N LEU A 120 -42.95 -38.49 24.32
CA LEU A 120 -41.95 -37.50 24.74
C LEU A 120 -41.64 -37.39 26.24
N THR A 121 -41.84 -38.47 27.00
CA THR A 121 -41.47 -38.53 28.43
C THR A 121 -40.57 -39.73 28.75
N ILE A 122 -39.51 -39.47 29.54
CA ILE A 122 -38.64 -40.43 30.24
C ILE A 122 -37.62 -41.21 29.38
N ALA A 123 -36.37 -40.70 29.41
CA ALA A 123 -35.06 -41.41 29.49
C ALA A 123 -34.67 -42.49 28.42
N MET A 124 -33.38 -42.73 28.13
CA MET A 124 -32.17 -42.35 28.88
C MET A 124 -31.02 -41.79 28.03
N CYS A 125 -30.48 -40.65 28.46
CA CYS A 125 -29.06 -40.28 28.32
C CYS A 125 -28.62 -39.68 29.67
N TYR A 126 -28.07 -40.52 30.55
CA TYR A 126 -27.58 -40.17 31.90
C TYR A 126 -28.51 -39.25 32.71
N GLY A 127 -29.58 -39.86 33.24
CA GLY A 127 -30.57 -39.15 34.04
C GLY A 127 -30.05 -38.68 35.39
N ASP A 128 -30.63 -37.59 35.87
CA ASP A 128 -30.95 -37.41 37.28
C ASP A 128 -32.34 -36.76 37.38
N GLY A 129 -33.00 -36.86 38.53
CA GLY A 129 -34.46 -36.65 38.66
C GLY A 129 -35.02 -35.24 38.51
N ASN A 130 -34.35 -34.32 37.80
CA ASN A 130 -34.70 -32.89 37.79
C ASN A 130 -34.56 -32.22 36.40
N GLY A 131 -35.57 -32.38 35.55
CA GLY A 131 -35.85 -31.54 34.36
C GLY A 131 -34.91 -31.67 33.15
N LEU A 132 -33.63 -31.39 33.34
CA LEU A 132 -32.65 -31.10 32.29
C LEU A 132 -32.11 -32.38 31.62
N ARG A 133 -32.02 -32.38 30.29
CA ARG A 133 -31.55 -33.55 29.50
C ARG A 133 -30.10 -33.33 29.05
N ARG A 134 -29.26 -34.38 29.00
CA ARG A 134 -27.85 -34.29 28.55
C ARG A 134 -27.71 -34.75 27.10
N VAL A 135 -26.96 -34.02 26.28
CA VAL A 135 -26.63 -34.39 24.89
C VAL A 135 -25.17 -34.09 24.55
N LEU A 136 -24.61 -34.83 23.59
CA LEU A 136 -23.35 -34.47 22.93
C LEU A 136 -23.55 -33.19 22.10
N ALA A 137 -22.64 -32.23 22.20
CA ALA A 137 -22.66 -31.02 21.38
C ALA A 137 -21.89 -31.23 20.07
N LEU A 138 -22.54 -30.97 18.94
CA LEU A 138 -21.94 -31.03 17.60
C LEU A 138 -21.80 -29.61 17.04
N PRO A 139 -20.57 -29.10 16.85
CA PRO A 139 -20.35 -27.80 16.24
C PRO A 139 -20.64 -27.85 14.73
N LEU A 140 -21.45 -26.91 14.26
CA LEU A 140 -21.71 -26.67 12.85
C LEU A 140 -20.93 -25.41 12.42
N PRO A 141 -19.94 -25.49 11.50
CA PRO A 141 -19.14 -24.32 11.13
C PRO A 141 -19.84 -23.37 10.14
N HIS A 142 -20.63 -23.90 9.20
CA HIS A 142 -21.14 -23.11 8.06
C HIS A 142 -22.62 -22.70 8.17
N ARG A 143 -23.49 -23.53 8.76
CA ARG A 143 -24.95 -23.31 8.70
C ARG A 143 -25.67 -24.05 9.83
N PRO A 144 -26.72 -23.48 10.46
CA PRO A 144 -27.51 -24.19 11.46
C PRO A 144 -28.36 -25.31 10.85
N LEU A 145 -28.65 -26.34 11.66
CA LEU A 145 -29.57 -27.42 11.31
C LEU A 145 -31.00 -27.05 11.74
N PHE A 146 -31.92 -26.98 10.79
CA PHE A 146 -33.34 -26.72 11.06
C PHE A 146 -34.12 -28.00 11.40
N PRO A 147 -35.20 -27.92 12.21
CA PRO A 147 -36.15 -29.01 12.41
C PRO A 147 -36.75 -29.52 11.08
N GLY A 148 -36.83 -30.83 10.91
CA GLY A 148 -37.37 -31.50 9.72
C GLY A 148 -36.35 -31.72 8.58
N PHE A 149 -35.16 -31.13 8.64
CA PHE A 149 -34.12 -31.27 7.61
C PHE A 149 -33.09 -32.34 7.98
N TYR A 150 -32.42 -32.89 6.96
CA TYR A 150 -31.21 -33.67 7.14
C TYR A 150 -29.97 -32.87 6.71
N MET A 151 -28.85 -33.11 7.39
CA MET A 151 -27.56 -32.47 7.10
C MET A 151 -26.45 -33.52 7.24
N PRO A 152 -25.69 -33.82 6.18
CA PRO A 152 -24.43 -34.54 6.30
C PRO A 152 -23.37 -33.61 6.92
N ILE A 153 -22.65 -34.08 7.93
CA ILE A 153 -21.48 -33.41 8.50
C ILE A 153 -20.27 -34.34 8.47
N TYR A 154 -19.07 -33.77 8.39
CA TYR A 154 -17.81 -34.51 8.56
C TYR A 154 -17.26 -34.23 9.96
N VAL A 155 -16.90 -35.27 10.69
CA VAL A 155 -16.45 -35.19 12.09
C VAL A 155 -15.08 -35.85 12.22
N LYS A 156 -14.02 -35.03 12.18
CA LYS A 156 -12.63 -35.50 12.20
C LYS A 156 -12.12 -35.92 13.59
N ASP A 157 -12.76 -35.49 14.68
CA ASP A 157 -12.31 -35.86 16.04
C ASP A 157 -12.64 -37.32 16.37
N PRO A 158 -11.64 -38.20 16.57
CA PRO A 158 -11.89 -39.60 16.88
C PRO A 158 -12.59 -39.81 18.23
N LYS A 159 -12.45 -38.88 19.20
CA LYS A 159 -13.17 -38.99 20.49
C LYS A 159 -14.67 -38.77 20.31
N LEU A 160 -15.05 -37.68 19.63
CA LEU A 160 -16.43 -37.37 19.30
C LEU A 160 -17.06 -38.45 18.40
N MET A 161 -16.33 -38.97 17.41
CA MET A 161 -16.80 -40.07 16.56
C MET A 161 -17.02 -41.37 17.35
N ALA A 162 -16.11 -41.74 18.25
CA ALA A 162 -16.32 -42.89 19.14
C ALA A 162 -17.57 -42.72 20.00
N ALA A 163 -17.80 -41.52 20.55
CA ALA A 163 -18.99 -41.21 21.35
C ALA A 163 -20.30 -41.25 20.55
N LEU A 164 -20.30 -40.76 19.30
CA LEU A 164 -21.47 -40.85 18.40
C LEU A 164 -21.80 -42.30 18.01
N GLN A 165 -20.77 -43.11 17.73
CA GLN A 165 -20.95 -44.55 17.50
C GLN A 165 -21.45 -45.27 18.76
N GLU A 166 -20.97 -44.89 19.94
CA GLU A 166 -21.42 -45.46 21.21
C GLU A 166 -22.88 -45.07 21.54
N ALA A 167 -23.27 -43.81 21.32
CA ALA A 167 -24.65 -43.34 21.46
C ALA A 167 -25.61 -44.10 20.54
N ARG A 168 -25.22 -44.32 19.27
CA ARG A 168 -25.97 -45.15 18.31
C ARG A 168 -26.07 -46.62 18.76
N LYS A 169 -24.99 -47.21 19.29
CA LYS A 169 -24.98 -48.58 19.86
C LYS A 169 -25.88 -48.71 21.10
N ARG A 170 -25.97 -47.66 21.94
CA ARG A 170 -26.84 -47.60 23.13
C ARG A 170 -28.32 -47.32 22.83
N GLN A 171 -28.75 -47.39 21.57
CA GLN A 171 -30.10 -47.03 21.11
C GLN A 171 -30.54 -45.58 21.45
N ALA A 172 -29.57 -44.70 21.72
CA ALA A 172 -29.80 -43.27 21.96
C ALA A 172 -29.14 -42.43 20.84
N PRO A 173 -29.61 -42.51 19.59
CA PRO A 173 -28.97 -41.88 18.43
C PRO A 173 -29.30 -40.38 18.36
N TYR A 174 -29.00 -39.61 19.41
CA TYR A 174 -29.32 -38.18 19.50
C TYR A 174 -28.12 -37.33 19.94
N ALA A 175 -27.97 -36.16 19.34
CA ALA A 175 -27.02 -35.12 19.69
C ALA A 175 -27.67 -33.73 19.57
N GLY A 176 -27.09 -32.70 20.18
CA GLY A 176 -27.48 -31.31 19.94
C GLY A 176 -26.52 -30.70 18.91
N ALA A 177 -27.05 -30.20 17.79
CA ALA A 177 -26.27 -29.53 16.76
C ALA A 177 -26.39 -28.00 16.89
N PHE A 178 -25.26 -27.31 17.01
CA PHE A 178 -25.18 -25.89 17.38
C PHE A 178 -24.22 -25.14 16.44
N LEU A 179 -24.59 -23.91 16.05
CA LEU A 179 -23.75 -23.08 15.17
C LEU A 179 -22.51 -22.54 15.89
N LEU A 180 -21.38 -22.44 15.19
CA LEU A 180 -20.17 -21.77 15.65
C LEU A 180 -20.21 -20.26 15.36
N LYS A 181 -19.96 -19.47 16.41
CA LYS A 181 -19.73 -18.01 16.36
C LYS A 181 -18.40 -17.67 15.66
N ASP A 182 -18.41 -16.57 14.92
CA ASP A 182 -17.22 -15.97 14.32
C ASP A 182 -16.28 -15.35 15.36
N GLU A 183 -15.09 -14.95 14.91
CA GLU A 183 -14.10 -14.31 15.78
C GLU A 183 -14.35 -12.80 15.83
N PRO A 184 -14.34 -12.19 17.04
CA PRO A 184 -14.66 -10.79 17.23
C PRO A 184 -13.62 -9.89 16.56
N GLY A 185 -14.00 -9.29 15.42
CA GLY A 185 -13.13 -8.46 14.58
C GLY A 185 -12.97 -8.95 13.13
N SER A 186 -13.64 -10.03 12.73
CA SER A 186 -13.72 -10.48 11.33
C SER A 186 -14.92 -9.87 10.60
N ASP A 187 -14.74 -9.42 9.34
CA ASP A 187 -15.80 -8.81 8.53
C ASP A 187 -16.79 -9.88 8.01
N PRO A 188 -18.11 -9.72 8.22
CA PRO A 188 -19.11 -10.77 7.97
C PRO A 188 -19.42 -11.00 6.47
N SER A 189 -18.74 -10.31 5.56
CA SER A 189 -18.91 -10.41 4.10
C SER A 189 -17.79 -11.18 3.39
N VAL A 190 -16.66 -11.45 4.05
CA VAL A 190 -15.45 -12.02 3.41
C VAL A 190 -15.01 -13.33 4.07
N VAL A 191 -15.86 -14.36 3.99
CA VAL A 191 -15.54 -15.72 4.43
C VAL A 191 -15.69 -16.71 3.27
N SER A 192 -14.63 -16.84 2.47
CA SER A 192 -14.48 -17.98 1.55
C SER A 192 -14.34 -19.28 2.35
N GLY A 193 -15.14 -20.30 2.01
CA GLY A 193 -15.32 -21.51 2.83
C GLY A 193 -14.09 -22.42 3.03
N SER A 194 -12.91 -22.04 2.52
CA SER A 194 -11.65 -22.80 2.61
C SER A 194 -10.90 -22.67 3.94
N ASP A 195 -11.15 -21.63 4.72
CA ASP A 195 -10.32 -21.31 5.89
C ASP A 195 -10.98 -21.60 7.23
N SER A 196 -12.32 -21.63 7.29
CA SER A 196 -13.04 -22.07 8.48
C SER A 196 -12.76 -23.54 8.85
N GLU A 197 -12.58 -24.43 7.88
CA GLU A 197 -12.30 -25.86 8.11
C GLU A 197 -10.96 -26.14 8.81
N LYS A 198 -10.04 -25.18 8.83
CA LYS A 198 -8.75 -25.27 9.54
C LYS A 198 -8.87 -24.83 10.99
N SER A 199 -9.81 -23.93 11.31
CA SER A 199 -10.04 -23.43 12.67
C SER A 199 -10.74 -24.44 13.59
N THR A 200 -11.66 -25.25 13.04
CA THR A 200 -12.51 -26.17 13.83
C THR A 200 -11.73 -27.22 14.60
N ASP A 201 -10.69 -27.79 13.97
CA ASP A 201 -9.98 -28.96 14.47
C ASP A 201 -9.12 -28.65 15.71
N SER A 202 -8.88 -27.36 15.99
CA SER A 202 -8.09 -26.86 17.12
C SER A 202 -8.92 -26.51 18.37
N LEU A 203 -10.25 -26.37 18.25
CA LEU A 203 -11.13 -25.91 19.33
C LEU A 203 -11.60 -27.07 20.22
N LYS A 204 -11.27 -27.04 21.51
CA LYS A 204 -11.58 -28.11 22.47
C LYS A 204 -12.04 -27.59 23.83
N GLY A 205 -12.81 -28.43 24.54
CA GLY A 205 -13.31 -28.16 25.88
C GLY A 205 -14.06 -26.82 25.98
N LYS A 206 -13.76 -26.06 27.03
CA LYS A 206 -14.43 -24.78 27.31
C LYS A 206 -14.36 -23.75 26.18
N TYR A 207 -13.24 -23.66 25.45
CA TYR A 207 -13.12 -22.73 24.31
C TYR A 207 -14.07 -23.07 23.16
N LEU A 208 -14.44 -24.34 22.99
CA LEU A 208 -15.46 -24.74 22.04
C LEU A 208 -16.85 -24.33 22.54
N TYR A 209 -17.15 -24.54 23.83
CA TYR A 209 -18.42 -24.16 24.45
C TYR A 209 -18.72 -22.66 24.33
N ASP A 210 -17.76 -21.79 24.66
CA ASP A 210 -17.93 -20.33 24.61
C ASP A 210 -18.22 -19.83 23.17
N ARG A 211 -17.73 -20.56 22.15
CA ARG A 211 -17.95 -20.29 20.72
C ARG A 211 -19.24 -20.89 20.13
N LEU A 212 -20.02 -21.68 20.86
CA LEU A 212 -21.33 -22.15 20.36
C LEU A 212 -22.43 -21.11 20.55
N HIS A 213 -23.41 -21.07 19.65
CA HIS A 213 -24.70 -20.44 19.90
C HIS A 213 -25.49 -21.20 20.98
N GLU A 214 -26.22 -20.46 21.82
CA GLU A 214 -27.02 -21.05 22.90
C GLU A 214 -28.18 -21.88 22.38
N VAL A 215 -28.75 -21.51 21.22
CA VAL A 215 -29.86 -22.22 20.58
C VAL A 215 -29.33 -23.07 19.42
N GLY A 216 -29.82 -24.30 19.36
CA GLY A 216 -29.55 -25.24 18.28
C GLY A 216 -30.68 -26.24 18.12
N THR A 217 -30.40 -27.38 17.49
CA THR A 217 -31.42 -28.39 17.16
C THR A 217 -31.01 -29.77 17.68
N LEU A 218 -31.97 -30.45 18.33
CA LEU A 218 -31.87 -31.88 18.63
C LEU A 218 -31.83 -32.65 17.31
N ALA A 219 -30.69 -33.26 17.01
CA ALA A 219 -30.43 -34.03 15.82
C ALA A 219 -30.48 -35.53 16.13
N GLN A 220 -31.23 -36.29 15.33
CA GLN A 220 -31.16 -37.74 15.30
C GLN A 220 -30.06 -38.19 14.34
N ILE A 221 -29.22 -39.13 14.77
CA ILE A 221 -28.15 -39.72 13.96
C ILE A 221 -28.74 -40.84 13.09
N SER A 222 -28.93 -40.57 11.80
CA SER A 222 -29.51 -41.53 10.86
C SER A 222 -28.48 -42.59 10.45
N THR A 223 -27.38 -42.14 9.83
CA THR A 223 -26.28 -42.99 9.36
C THR A 223 -24.92 -42.41 9.75
N ILE A 224 -23.94 -43.29 9.85
CA ILE A 224 -22.51 -42.97 10.02
C ILE A 224 -21.77 -43.81 8.97
N GLN A 225 -20.93 -43.19 8.15
CA GLN A 225 -20.14 -43.82 7.09
C GLN A 225 -18.74 -43.20 7.06
N GLY A 226 -17.74 -43.93 7.56
CA GLY A 226 -16.42 -43.34 7.83
C GLY A 226 -16.56 -42.15 8.78
N ASP A 227 -15.93 -41.03 8.42
CA ASP A 227 -15.97 -39.76 9.16
C ASP A 227 -17.22 -38.92 8.87
N GLN A 228 -18.13 -39.39 8.01
CA GLN A 228 -19.37 -38.70 7.64
C GLN A 228 -20.54 -39.17 8.51
N VAL A 229 -21.28 -38.21 9.07
CA VAL A 229 -22.46 -38.45 9.93
C VAL A 229 -23.66 -37.72 9.33
N VAL A 230 -24.76 -38.44 9.08
CA VAL A 230 -26.02 -37.83 8.60
C VAL A 230 -26.94 -37.57 9.79
N LEU A 231 -27.13 -36.29 10.08
CA LEU A 231 -28.04 -35.79 11.11
C LEU A 231 -29.42 -35.51 10.52
N VAL A 232 -30.47 -35.69 11.33
CA VAL A 232 -31.86 -35.30 11.01
C VAL A 232 -32.38 -34.42 12.15
N GLY A 233 -32.66 -33.14 11.89
CA GLY A 233 -33.14 -32.19 12.87
C GLY A 233 -34.57 -32.51 13.31
N HIS A 234 -34.81 -32.56 14.62
CA HIS A 234 -36.14 -32.84 15.20
C HIS A 234 -36.79 -31.60 15.81
N ARG A 235 -36.14 -30.94 16.78
CA ARG A 235 -36.73 -29.87 17.61
C ARG A 235 -35.65 -28.90 18.14
N ARG A 236 -36.02 -27.65 18.42
CA ARG A 236 -35.14 -26.63 19.01
C ARG A 236 -34.71 -26.98 20.44
N LEU A 237 -33.46 -26.67 20.78
CA LEU A 237 -32.85 -26.81 22.09
C LEU A 237 -32.18 -25.50 22.52
N ARG A 238 -32.12 -25.23 23.83
CA ARG A 238 -31.19 -24.25 24.42
C ARG A 238 -30.17 -24.96 25.31
N ILE A 239 -28.89 -24.60 25.21
CA ILE A 239 -27.82 -25.00 26.14
C ILE A 239 -28.05 -24.32 27.50
N THR A 240 -27.95 -25.07 28.59
CA THR A 240 -28.07 -24.51 29.97
C THR A 240 -26.79 -24.59 30.78
N GLU A 241 -25.99 -25.65 30.62
CA GLU A 241 -24.68 -25.79 31.26
C GLU A 241 -23.79 -26.82 30.53
N MET A 242 -22.47 -26.70 30.72
CA MET A 242 -21.49 -27.70 30.29
C MET A 242 -21.33 -28.80 31.34
N VAL A 243 -21.30 -30.06 30.91
CA VAL A 243 -21.24 -31.26 31.78
C VAL A 243 -19.91 -32.01 31.64
N SER A 244 -19.33 -32.04 30.44
CA SER A 244 -18.04 -32.67 30.14
C SER A 244 -17.35 -31.92 29.00
N GLU A 245 -16.03 -31.81 29.05
CA GLU A 245 -15.22 -31.07 28.07
C GLU A 245 -14.76 -31.91 26.88
N GLU A 246 -14.46 -33.20 27.09
CA GLU A 246 -14.05 -34.14 26.02
C GLU A 246 -14.77 -35.50 26.18
N PRO A 247 -15.66 -35.89 25.25
CA PRO A 247 -16.30 -35.05 24.23
C PRO A 247 -17.23 -34.00 24.88
N LEU A 248 -17.40 -32.85 24.22
CA LEU A 248 -18.23 -31.76 24.73
C LEU A 248 -19.67 -32.23 24.92
N THR A 249 -20.11 -32.25 26.18
CA THR A 249 -21.45 -32.71 26.59
C THR A 249 -22.12 -31.59 27.37
N VAL A 250 -23.36 -31.27 27.01
CA VAL A 250 -24.11 -30.14 27.56
C VAL A 250 -25.47 -30.60 28.12
N LYS A 251 -26.00 -29.89 29.13
CA LYS A 251 -27.43 -29.96 29.44
C LYS A 251 -28.20 -29.04 28.49
N VAL A 252 -29.39 -29.49 28.12
CA VAL A 252 -30.27 -28.81 27.17
C VAL A 252 -31.73 -28.84 27.61
N ASP A 253 -32.40 -27.71 27.37
CA ASP A 253 -33.85 -27.56 27.51
C ASP A 253 -34.53 -27.51 26.15
N HIS A 254 -35.71 -28.13 26.04
CA HIS A 254 -36.52 -28.14 24.82
C HIS A 254 -37.34 -26.85 24.71
N ILE A 255 -37.06 -26.03 23.69
CA ILE A 255 -37.81 -24.78 23.46
C ILE A 255 -39.11 -25.08 22.69
N LYS A 256 -40.21 -24.42 23.08
CA LYS A 256 -41.48 -24.40 22.33
C LYS A 256 -41.68 -23.01 21.71
N ASP A 257 -42.32 -22.96 20.54
CA ASP A 257 -42.80 -21.71 19.94
C ASP A 257 -43.77 -20.99 20.90
N LYS A 258 -43.83 -19.65 20.84
CA LYS A 258 -44.83 -18.85 21.57
C LYS A 258 -46.25 -19.22 21.09
N PRO A 259 -47.28 -19.21 21.96
CA PRO A 259 -48.66 -19.41 21.52
C PRO A 259 -49.08 -18.25 20.60
N TYR A 260 -49.58 -18.58 19.41
CA TYR A 260 -50.02 -17.63 18.39
C TYR A 260 -51.45 -17.94 17.93
N ASN A 261 -52.16 -16.94 17.42
CA ASN A 261 -53.47 -17.16 16.81
C ASN A 261 -53.30 -17.78 15.41
N LYS A 262 -53.84 -18.98 15.19
CA LYS A 262 -53.80 -19.64 13.87
C LYS A 262 -54.65 -18.94 12.81
N ASP A 263 -55.62 -18.17 13.25
CA ASP A 263 -56.58 -17.48 12.41
C ASP A 263 -56.24 -16.03 12.09
N ASP A 264 -55.09 -15.55 12.54
CA ASP A 264 -54.56 -14.22 12.22
C ASP A 264 -54.32 -14.04 10.71
N ASP A 265 -55.00 -13.07 10.11
CA ASP A 265 -54.93 -12.78 8.68
C ASP A 265 -53.55 -12.27 8.24
N VAL A 266 -52.77 -11.64 9.13
CA VAL A 266 -51.41 -11.18 8.83
C VAL A 266 -50.45 -12.37 8.78
N ILE A 267 -50.59 -13.34 9.69
CA ILE A 267 -49.84 -14.60 9.64
C ILE A 267 -50.20 -15.40 8.38
N LYS A 268 -51.49 -15.51 8.06
CA LYS A 268 -51.98 -16.16 6.82
C LYS A 268 -51.38 -15.48 5.58
N ALA A 269 -51.52 -14.17 5.42
CA ALA A 269 -50.99 -13.42 4.28
C ALA A 269 -49.47 -13.56 4.13
N THR A 270 -48.72 -13.43 5.24
CA THR A 270 -47.25 -13.61 5.22
C THR A 270 -46.87 -15.03 4.80
N SER A 271 -47.60 -16.05 5.26
CA SER A 271 -47.35 -17.45 4.88
C SER A 271 -47.62 -17.73 3.39
N PHE A 272 -48.67 -17.15 2.81
CA PHE A 272 -48.94 -17.27 1.36
C PHE A 272 -47.86 -16.59 0.52
N GLU A 273 -47.38 -15.42 0.93
CA GLU A 273 -46.29 -14.70 0.26
C GLU A 273 -44.98 -15.52 0.31
N VAL A 274 -44.62 -16.09 1.47
CA VAL A 274 -43.48 -17.03 1.60
C VAL A 274 -43.64 -18.25 0.68
N ILE A 275 -44.82 -18.87 0.63
CA ILE A 275 -45.12 -20.00 -0.26
C ILE A 275 -44.99 -19.60 -1.73
N SER A 276 -45.39 -18.38 -2.09
CA SER A 276 -45.30 -17.87 -3.46
C SER A 276 -43.85 -17.65 -3.89
N THR A 277 -43.10 -16.85 -3.13
CA THR A 277 -41.69 -16.55 -3.42
C THR A 277 -40.81 -17.79 -3.41
N LEU A 278 -41.03 -18.71 -2.45
CA LEU A 278 -40.30 -19.97 -2.39
C LEU A 278 -40.57 -20.85 -3.61
N ARG A 279 -41.82 -20.92 -4.08
CA ARG A 279 -42.18 -21.69 -5.29
C ARG A 279 -41.46 -21.17 -6.53
N ASP A 280 -41.21 -19.86 -6.62
CA ASP A 280 -40.49 -19.27 -7.76
C ASP A 280 -38.97 -19.49 -7.68
N VAL A 281 -38.37 -19.41 -6.50
CA VAL A 281 -36.97 -19.83 -6.26
C VAL A 281 -36.78 -21.31 -6.62
N LEU A 282 -37.72 -22.19 -6.21
CA LEU A 282 -37.64 -23.63 -6.49
C LEU A 282 -37.89 -24.00 -7.97
N LYS A 283 -38.48 -23.12 -8.79
CA LYS A 283 -38.55 -23.32 -10.26
C LYS A 283 -37.21 -23.08 -10.94
N SER A 284 -36.46 -22.09 -10.46
CA SER A 284 -35.25 -21.59 -11.12
C SER A 284 -34.00 -22.41 -10.77
N ILE A 285 -33.90 -22.95 -9.54
CA ILE A 285 -32.74 -23.76 -9.14
C ILE A 285 -32.83 -25.18 -9.70
N SER A 286 -32.20 -25.39 -10.86
CA SER A 286 -32.22 -26.64 -11.63
C SER A 286 -31.77 -27.90 -10.87
N LEU A 287 -30.89 -27.73 -9.87
CA LEU A 287 -30.24 -28.78 -9.07
C LEU A 287 -31.17 -29.54 -8.11
N TRP A 288 -32.31 -28.96 -7.73
CA TRP A 288 -33.16 -29.51 -6.66
C TRP A 288 -34.39 -30.29 -7.16
N ARG A 289 -34.65 -30.34 -8.47
CA ARG A 289 -35.92 -30.81 -9.07
C ARG A 289 -36.44 -32.13 -8.48
N ASP A 290 -35.60 -33.15 -8.38
CA ASP A 290 -36.01 -34.50 -7.95
C ASP A 290 -36.38 -34.58 -6.46
N HIS A 291 -35.75 -33.76 -5.60
CA HIS A 291 -36.10 -33.67 -4.18
C HIS A 291 -37.30 -32.74 -3.95
N VAL A 292 -37.38 -31.64 -4.71
CA VAL A 292 -38.42 -30.62 -4.62
C VAL A 292 -39.80 -31.15 -4.95
N GLN A 293 -39.92 -32.15 -5.83
CA GLN A 293 -41.22 -32.67 -6.24
C GLN A 293 -42.01 -33.28 -5.06
N THR A 294 -41.34 -34.01 -4.17
CA THR A 294 -41.93 -34.58 -2.94
C THR A 294 -42.34 -33.49 -1.94
N TYR A 295 -41.48 -32.50 -1.68
CA TYR A 295 -41.81 -31.43 -0.72
C TYR A 295 -42.89 -30.49 -1.25
N THR A 296 -42.88 -30.17 -2.55
CA THR A 296 -43.85 -29.23 -3.16
C THR A 296 -45.29 -29.73 -3.06
N GLN A 297 -45.50 -31.05 -3.11
CA GLN A 297 -46.82 -31.66 -2.92
C GLN A 297 -47.36 -31.47 -1.50
N HIS A 298 -46.48 -31.32 -0.50
CA HIS A 298 -46.83 -31.16 0.92
C HIS A 298 -46.59 -29.74 1.48
N ILE A 299 -46.22 -28.76 0.65
CA ILE A 299 -46.03 -27.37 1.10
C ILE A 299 -47.28 -26.78 1.77
N GLY A 300 -48.48 -27.20 1.33
CA GLY A 300 -49.76 -26.78 1.94
C GLY A 300 -50.06 -27.42 3.30
N ASP A 301 -49.40 -28.52 3.66
CA ASP A 301 -49.61 -29.25 4.92
C ASP A 301 -48.72 -28.74 6.07
N PHE A 302 -47.80 -27.81 5.80
CA PHE A 302 -46.88 -27.29 6.81
C PHE A 302 -47.58 -26.37 7.81
N THR A 303 -47.32 -26.58 9.11
CA THR A 303 -47.58 -25.56 10.11
C THR A 303 -46.71 -24.33 9.84
N TYR A 304 -47.23 -23.13 10.09
CA TYR A 304 -46.53 -21.86 9.83
C TYR A 304 -45.07 -21.82 10.35
N SER A 305 -44.80 -22.42 11.52
CA SER A 305 -43.44 -22.54 12.06
C SER A 305 -42.52 -23.44 11.24
N ARG A 306 -43.02 -24.56 10.70
CA ARG A 306 -42.27 -25.44 9.78
C ARG A 306 -42.06 -24.79 8.41
N LEU A 307 -43.02 -23.99 7.93
CA LEU A 307 -42.86 -23.21 6.71
C LEU A 307 -41.72 -22.19 6.84
N ALA A 308 -41.64 -21.49 7.97
CA ALA A 308 -40.55 -20.56 8.26
C ALA A 308 -39.18 -21.27 8.31
N ASP A 309 -39.12 -22.42 8.98
CA ASP A 309 -37.93 -23.29 9.03
C ASP A 309 -37.55 -23.82 7.62
N PHE A 310 -38.55 -24.19 6.80
CA PHE A 310 -38.37 -24.70 5.44
C PHE A 310 -37.82 -23.64 4.48
N GLY A 311 -38.33 -22.41 4.53
CA GLY A 311 -37.82 -21.30 3.72
C GLY A 311 -36.37 -20.92 4.08
N ALA A 312 -36.05 -20.81 5.37
CA ALA A 312 -34.70 -20.46 5.80
C ALA A 312 -33.67 -21.57 5.53
N ALA A 313 -34.08 -22.83 5.63
CA ALA A 313 -33.25 -23.99 5.26
C ALA A 313 -33.06 -24.15 3.74
N ILE A 314 -33.86 -23.48 2.90
CA ILE A 314 -33.66 -23.42 1.45
C ILE A 314 -32.86 -22.18 1.02
N SER A 315 -33.08 -21.01 1.64
CA SER A 315 -32.33 -19.78 1.31
C SER A 315 -30.82 -19.91 1.58
N GLY A 316 -29.98 -19.47 0.64
CA GLY A 316 -28.51 -19.37 0.75
C GLY A 316 -28.04 -18.20 1.61
N ALA A 317 -28.88 -17.71 2.53
CA ALA A 317 -28.63 -16.58 3.40
C ALA A 317 -27.45 -16.80 4.37
N ASN A 318 -26.95 -15.68 4.93
CA ASN A 318 -25.82 -15.71 5.84
C ASN A 318 -26.14 -16.54 7.10
N LYS A 319 -25.17 -17.29 7.62
CA LYS A 319 -25.36 -18.21 8.76
C LYS A 319 -25.96 -17.53 10.00
N LEU A 320 -25.63 -16.26 10.23
CA LEU A 320 -26.19 -15.45 11.31
C LEU A 320 -27.69 -15.18 11.10
N GLN A 321 -28.10 -14.84 9.88
CA GLN A 321 -29.51 -14.65 9.51
C GLN A 321 -30.32 -15.95 9.61
N CYS A 322 -29.73 -17.08 9.21
CA CYS A 322 -30.36 -18.40 9.45
C CYS A 322 -30.49 -18.69 10.96
N GLN A 323 -29.53 -18.27 11.77
CA GLN A 323 -29.55 -18.47 13.23
C GLN A 323 -30.59 -17.58 13.92
N GLU A 324 -30.79 -16.33 13.47
CA GLU A 324 -31.86 -15.44 13.94
C GLU A 324 -33.25 -16.08 13.74
N VAL A 325 -33.50 -16.73 12.59
CA VAL A 325 -34.74 -17.48 12.32
C VAL A 325 -34.88 -18.72 13.23
N LEU A 326 -33.77 -19.37 13.59
CA LEU A 326 -33.78 -20.49 14.53
C LEU A 326 -34.06 -20.03 15.98
N GLU A 327 -33.53 -18.86 16.36
CA GLU A 327 -33.59 -18.27 17.71
C GLU A 327 -34.93 -17.58 18.03
N GLU A 328 -35.56 -16.87 17.08
CA GLU A 328 -36.87 -16.26 17.30
C GLU A 328 -37.95 -17.32 17.56
N LEU A 329 -38.81 -17.06 18.55
CA LEU A 329 -39.86 -17.95 19.05
C LEU A 329 -41.29 -17.49 18.67
N ASP A 330 -41.43 -16.27 18.16
CA ASP A 330 -42.67 -15.74 17.59
C ASP A 330 -42.81 -16.17 16.12
N VAL A 331 -43.90 -16.86 15.81
CA VAL A 331 -44.16 -17.38 14.46
C VAL A 331 -44.42 -16.27 13.44
N HIS A 332 -44.97 -15.12 13.86
CA HIS A 332 -45.16 -13.98 12.96
C HIS A 332 -43.81 -13.35 12.57
N ASN A 333 -42.97 -13.00 13.55
CA ASN A 333 -41.64 -12.44 13.30
C ASN A 333 -40.76 -13.43 12.53
N ARG A 334 -40.79 -14.72 12.88
CA ARG A 334 -40.02 -15.77 12.21
C ARG A 334 -40.41 -15.89 10.73
N LEU A 335 -41.71 -15.88 10.40
CA LEU A 335 -42.16 -15.85 9.00
C LEU A 335 -41.70 -14.59 8.25
N ARG A 336 -41.73 -13.42 8.91
CA ARG A 336 -41.26 -12.16 8.31
C ARG A 336 -39.75 -12.19 8.01
N LEU A 337 -38.94 -12.71 8.93
CA LEU A 337 -37.50 -12.91 8.71
C LEU A 337 -37.26 -13.89 7.55
N THR A 338 -37.89 -15.08 7.57
CA THR A 338 -37.78 -16.05 6.46
C THR A 338 -38.16 -15.43 5.10
N LEU A 339 -39.21 -14.60 5.06
CA LEU A 339 -39.64 -13.95 3.82
C LEU A 339 -38.56 -13.02 3.24
N GLU A 340 -37.86 -12.27 4.09
CA GLU A 340 -36.76 -11.40 3.67
C GLU A 340 -35.60 -12.20 3.06
N LEU A 341 -35.25 -13.34 3.67
CA LEU A 341 -34.19 -14.22 3.17
C LEU A 341 -34.56 -14.88 1.82
N VAL A 342 -35.81 -15.34 1.68
CA VAL A 342 -36.30 -15.96 0.43
C VAL A 342 -36.44 -14.92 -0.70
N LYS A 343 -36.76 -13.65 -0.38
CA LYS A 343 -36.78 -12.56 -1.38
C LYS A 343 -35.38 -12.20 -1.88
N LYS A 344 -34.40 -12.11 -0.97
CA LYS A 344 -32.97 -11.92 -1.33
C LYS A 344 -32.46 -13.06 -2.21
N GLU A 345 -32.81 -14.32 -1.90
CA GLU A 345 -32.48 -15.48 -2.73
C GLU A 345 -33.07 -15.38 -4.15
N MET A 346 -34.32 -14.94 -4.28
CA MET A 346 -34.99 -14.73 -5.57
C MET A 346 -34.30 -13.65 -6.41
N GLU A 347 -33.84 -12.57 -5.79
CA GLU A 347 -33.11 -11.48 -6.47
C GLU A 347 -31.74 -11.95 -6.95
N ILE A 348 -30.98 -12.65 -6.09
CA ILE A 348 -29.70 -13.28 -6.45
C ILE A 348 -29.90 -14.26 -7.62
N THR A 349 -30.95 -15.08 -7.59
CA THR A 349 -31.21 -16.07 -8.65
C THR A 349 -31.55 -15.42 -9.98
N LYS A 350 -32.37 -14.35 -9.98
CA LYS A 350 -32.66 -13.55 -11.20
C LYS A 350 -31.40 -12.88 -11.75
N LEU A 351 -30.54 -12.37 -10.88
CA LEU A 351 -29.27 -11.75 -11.27
C LEU A 351 -28.31 -12.80 -11.88
N GLN A 352 -28.21 -14.00 -11.28
CA GLN A 352 -27.47 -15.13 -11.87
C GLN A 352 -28.02 -15.53 -13.26
N GLU A 353 -29.35 -15.58 -13.43
CA GLU A 353 -29.97 -15.87 -14.74
C GLU A 353 -29.65 -14.79 -15.79
N SER A 354 -29.62 -13.51 -15.38
CA SER A 354 -29.23 -12.40 -16.27
C SER A 354 -27.74 -12.44 -16.67
N ILE A 355 -26.86 -12.78 -15.71
CA ILE A 355 -25.42 -12.97 -15.97
C ILE A 355 -25.22 -14.17 -16.89
N ALA A 356 -25.91 -15.29 -16.66
CA ALA A 356 -25.83 -16.47 -17.52
C ALA A 356 -26.19 -16.14 -18.97
N LYS A 357 -27.29 -15.40 -19.21
CA LYS A 357 -27.68 -14.94 -20.55
C LYS A 357 -26.65 -14.00 -21.18
N ALA A 358 -26.16 -13.01 -20.44
CA ALA A 358 -25.13 -12.09 -20.94
C ALA A 358 -23.80 -12.82 -21.27
N VAL A 359 -23.44 -13.84 -20.50
CA VAL A 359 -22.29 -14.72 -20.76
C VAL A 359 -22.54 -15.62 -21.97
N GLU A 360 -23.73 -16.20 -22.12
CA GLU A 360 -24.11 -17.00 -23.29
C GLU A 360 -24.13 -16.17 -24.58
N GLU A 361 -24.63 -14.93 -24.56
CA GLU A 361 -24.57 -14.01 -25.71
C GLU A 361 -23.12 -13.66 -26.07
N LYS A 362 -22.28 -13.38 -25.06
CA LYS A 362 -20.86 -13.04 -25.27
C LYS A 362 -20.06 -14.23 -25.80
N ILE A 363 -20.28 -15.43 -25.23
CA ILE A 363 -19.72 -16.70 -25.73
C ILE A 363 -20.25 -17.02 -27.13
N GLY A 364 -21.52 -16.79 -27.43
CA GLY A 364 -22.08 -16.96 -28.77
C GLY A 364 -21.44 -16.00 -29.78
N GLY A 365 -21.17 -14.76 -29.39
CA GLY A 365 -20.40 -13.79 -30.16
C GLY A 365 -18.95 -14.23 -30.40
N GLU A 366 -18.27 -14.74 -29.38
CA GLU A 366 -16.89 -15.25 -29.48
C GLU A 366 -16.80 -16.56 -30.26
N GLN A 367 -17.73 -17.50 -30.10
CA GLN A 367 -17.82 -18.73 -30.90
C GLN A 367 -18.12 -18.42 -32.37
N LYS A 368 -19.01 -17.46 -32.65
CA LYS A 368 -19.27 -16.99 -34.02
C LYS A 368 -18.05 -16.31 -34.62
N ARG A 369 -17.32 -15.49 -33.85
CA ARG A 369 -16.03 -14.89 -34.27
C ARG A 369 -14.95 -15.96 -34.48
N TYR A 370 -14.85 -16.95 -33.59
CA TYR A 370 -13.92 -18.08 -33.73
C TYR A 370 -14.20 -18.84 -35.02
N LEU A 371 -15.45 -19.25 -35.25
CA LEU A 371 -15.84 -19.97 -36.46
C LEU A 371 -15.59 -19.15 -37.72
N LEU A 372 -15.89 -17.84 -37.71
CA LEU A 372 -15.61 -16.93 -38.82
C LEU A 372 -14.09 -16.72 -39.04
N THR A 373 -13.27 -16.72 -38.00
CA THR A 373 -11.81 -16.60 -38.13
C THR A 373 -11.15 -17.91 -38.56
N GLU A 374 -11.68 -19.05 -38.15
CA GLU A 374 -11.27 -20.39 -38.62
C GLU A 374 -11.66 -20.59 -40.09
N GLN A 375 -12.89 -20.20 -40.48
CA GLN A 375 -13.32 -20.14 -41.88
C GLN A 375 -12.46 -19.15 -42.69
N LEU A 376 -12.19 -17.94 -42.19
CA LEU A 376 -11.30 -16.99 -42.86
C LEU A 376 -9.86 -17.51 -42.97
N LYS A 377 -9.37 -18.31 -42.02
CA LYS A 377 -8.05 -18.96 -42.09
C LYS A 377 -8.02 -20.04 -43.17
N ILE A 378 -9.06 -20.86 -43.27
CA ILE A 378 -9.22 -21.85 -44.36
C ILE A 378 -9.34 -21.14 -45.72
N ILE A 379 -10.14 -20.08 -45.82
CA ILE A 379 -10.30 -19.29 -47.05
C ILE A 379 -8.99 -18.60 -47.46
N LYS A 380 -8.26 -17.99 -46.54
CA LYS A 380 -6.92 -17.41 -46.81
C LYS A 380 -5.91 -18.47 -47.28
N LYS A 381 -6.01 -19.70 -46.75
CA LYS A 381 -5.18 -20.84 -47.14
C LYS A 381 -5.50 -21.33 -48.56
N GLU A 382 -6.77 -21.46 -48.92
CA GLU A 382 -7.16 -21.82 -50.30
C GLU A 382 -6.85 -20.70 -51.30
N LEU A 383 -6.91 -19.42 -50.89
CA LEU A 383 -6.51 -18.27 -51.70
C LEU A 383 -4.98 -18.10 -51.86
N GLY A 384 -4.16 -18.91 -51.19
CA GLY A 384 -2.70 -18.81 -51.25
C GLY A 384 -2.11 -17.56 -50.59
N LEU A 385 -2.87 -16.89 -49.71
CA LEU A 385 -2.50 -15.64 -49.03
C LEU A 385 -1.88 -15.88 -47.64
N GLU A 386 -1.35 -17.07 -47.38
CA GLU A 386 -0.65 -17.41 -46.14
C GLU A 386 0.79 -16.86 -46.12
N THR A 387 0.94 -15.55 -45.85
CA THR A 387 2.00 -15.12 -44.93
C THR A 387 1.57 -15.58 -43.53
N ASP A 388 2.11 -16.72 -43.07
CA ASP A 388 1.85 -17.24 -41.71
C ASP A 388 2.16 -16.16 -40.66
N ASP A 389 1.38 -16.10 -39.58
CA ASP A 389 1.51 -15.06 -38.55
C ASP A 389 2.95 -15.03 -37.96
N LYS A 390 3.63 -16.19 -37.94
CA LYS A 390 5.06 -16.30 -37.58
C LYS A 390 5.98 -15.61 -38.58
N THR A 391 5.71 -15.73 -39.88
CA THR A 391 6.54 -15.11 -40.94
C THR A 391 6.46 -13.59 -40.83
N ALA A 392 5.25 -13.02 -40.72
CA ALA A 392 5.04 -11.59 -40.52
C ALA A 392 5.71 -11.06 -39.23
N LEU A 393 5.66 -11.82 -38.12
CA LEU A 393 6.42 -11.48 -36.91
C LEU A 393 7.94 -11.50 -37.14
N SER A 394 8.47 -12.52 -37.82
CA SER A 394 9.90 -12.62 -38.10
C SER A 394 10.41 -11.56 -39.09
N GLU A 395 9.55 -11.14 -40.03
CA GLU A 395 9.82 -10.10 -41.01
C GLU A 395 9.83 -8.71 -40.35
N LYS A 396 8.84 -8.42 -39.49
CA LYS A 396 8.81 -7.21 -38.64
C LYS A 396 10.04 -7.10 -37.72
N PHE A 397 10.54 -8.23 -37.19
CA PHE A 397 11.79 -8.20 -36.42
C PHE A 397 13.01 -7.97 -37.32
N ARG A 398 13.08 -8.57 -38.52
CA ARG A 398 14.15 -8.32 -39.50
C ARG A 398 14.19 -6.87 -39.93
N GLU A 399 13.05 -6.25 -40.27
CA GLU A 399 12.94 -4.84 -40.66
C GLU A 399 13.57 -3.90 -39.61
N ARG A 400 13.26 -4.09 -38.31
CA ARG A 400 13.88 -3.35 -37.20
C ARG A 400 15.39 -3.55 -37.09
N ILE A 401 15.88 -4.76 -37.38
CA ILE A 401 17.31 -5.09 -37.33
C ILE A 401 18.02 -4.48 -38.55
N GLU A 402 17.44 -4.55 -39.74
CA GLU A 402 18.01 -4.05 -40.99
C GLU A 402 18.35 -2.55 -40.89
N GLY A 403 17.46 -1.75 -40.31
CA GLY A 403 17.66 -0.31 -40.12
C GLY A 403 18.74 0.08 -39.11
N ASN A 404 19.09 -0.79 -38.15
CA ASN A 404 20.11 -0.54 -37.12
C ASN A 404 21.34 -1.45 -37.26
N LYS A 405 21.45 -2.22 -38.35
CA LYS A 405 22.33 -3.40 -38.49
C LYS A 405 23.81 -3.12 -38.27
N GLU A 406 24.27 -1.93 -38.67
CA GLU A 406 25.66 -1.50 -38.53
C GLU A 406 26.03 -1.06 -37.09
N HIS A 407 25.03 -0.76 -36.26
CA HIS A 407 25.18 -0.27 -34.89
C HIS A 407 25.05 -1.35 -33.81
N ILE A 408 24.56 -2.55 -34.16
CA ILE A 408 24.40 -3.68 -33.24
C ILE A 408 25.71 -4.50 -33.19
N PRO A 409 26.29 -4.78 -32.00
CA PRO A 409 27.48 -5.63 -31.90
C PRO A 409 27.29 -7.02 -32.52
N ALA A 410 28.34 -7.53 -33.19
CA ALA A 410 28.27 -8.79 -33.95
C ALA A 410 27.86 -10.02 -33.10
N SER A 411 28.25 -10.05 -31.82
CA SER A 411 27.81 -11.08 -30.87
C SER A 411 26.30 -11.04 -30.61
N ILE A 412 25.72 -9.84 -30.49
CA ILE A 412 24.28 -9.64 -30.26
C ILE A 412 23.50 -9.92 -31.55
N LEU A 413 24.03 -9.55 -32.73
CA LEU A 413 23.46 -9.97 -34.01
C LEU A 413 23.39 -11.49 -34.17
N GLN A 414 24.39 -12.24 -33.69
CA GLN A 414 24.35 -13.71 -33.69
C GLN A 414 23.22 -14.23 -32.78
N VAL A 415 23.14 -13.77 -31.53
CA VAL A 415 22.08 -14.19 -30.58
C VAL A 415 20.68 -13.89 -31.13
N ILE A 416 20.48 -12.72 -31.75
CA ILE A 416 19.23 -12.34 -32.40
C ILE A 416 18.90 -13.27 -33.57
N GLN A 417 19.88 -13.66 -34.39
CA GLN A 417 19.67 -14.61 -35.49
C GLN A 417 19.31 -16.02 -34.98
N GLU A 418 20.00 -16.51 -33.95
CA GLU A 418 19.72 -17.81 -33.34
C GLU A 418 18.29 -17.86 -32.77
N GLU A 419 17.87 -16.87 -31.97
CA GLU A 419 16.51 -16.81 -31.42
C GLU A 419 15.44 -16.55 -32.50
N LEU A 420 15.76 -15.87 -33.60
CA LEU A 420 14.85 -15.76 -34.76
C LEU A 420 14.63 -17.13 -35.44
N THR A 421 15.67 -17.96 -35.59
CA THR A 421 15.48 -19.33 -36.11
C THR A 421 14.67 -20.18 -35.12
N LYS A 422 14.90 -20.02 -33.81
CA LYS A 422 14.12 -20.69 -32.76
C LYS A 422 12.64 -20.29 -32.82
N LEU A 423 12.33 -19.00 -32.99
CA LEU A 423 10.95 -18.50 -33.11
C LEU A 423 10.20 -19.11 -34.29
N GLN A 424 10.88 -19.34 -35.43
CA GLN A 424 10.27 -19.97 -36.60
C GLN A 424 9.98 -21.46 -36.38
N LEU A 425 10.85 -22.17 -35.66
CA LEU A 425 10.70 -23.59 -35.33
C LEU A 425 9.61 -23.85 -34.26
N LEU A 426 9.43 -22.94 -33.30
CA LEU A 426 8.48 -23.10 -32.19
C LEU A 426 7.01 -23.02 -32.65
N GLU A 427 6.11 -23.79 -32.01
CA GLU A 427 4.66 -23.65 -32.19
C GLU A 427 4.12 -22.40 -31.46
N ALA A 428 3.21 -21.66 -32.08
CA ALA A 428 2.64 -20.43 -31.53
C ALA A 428 1.79 -20.63 -30.25
N SER A 429 1.37 -21.87 -30.00
CA SER A 429 0.71 -22.38 -28.78
C SER A 429 1.67 -22.54 -27.59
N SER A 430 2.98 -22.58 -27.81
CA SER A 430 3.98 -22.87 -26.78
C SER A 430 4.24 -21.66 -25.87
N SER A 431 4.43 -21.92 -24.57
CA SER A 431 4.94 -20.91 -23.63
C SER A 431 6.32 -20.38 -24.05
N GLU A 432 7.18 -21.22 -24.62
CA GLU A 432 8.48 -20.80 -25.15
C GLU A 432 8.37 -19.82 -26.32
N PHE A 433 7.34 -19.94 -27.17
CA PHE A 433 7.13 -19.02 -28.28
C PHE A 433 6.85 -17.60 -27.78
N ASN A 434 6.01 -17.46 -26.76
CA ASN A 434 5.73 -16.16 -26.13
C ASN A 434 6.96 -15.59 -25.41
N VAL A 435 7.75 -16.43 -24.74
CA VAL A 435 9.02 -16.00 -24.09
C VAL A 435 10.04 -15.53 -25.14
N THR A 436 10.30 -16.31 -26.19
CA THR A 436 11.24 -15.94 -27.26
C THR A 436 10.76 -14.73 -28.06
N ARG A 437 9.45 -14.61 -28.33
CA ARG A 437 8.85 -13.41 -28.95
C ARG A 437 9.08 -12.15 -28.11
N ASN A 438 8.86 -12.22 -26.80
CA ASN A 438 9.04 -11.07 -25.91
C ASN A 438 10.52 -10.69 -25.81
N TYR A 439 11.42 -11.69 -25.70
CA TYR A 439 12.87 -11.47 -25.71
C TYR A 439 13.35 -10.76 -27.00
N LEU A 440 12.85 -11.18 -28.17
CA LEU A 440 13.14 -10.52 -29.44
C LEU A 440 12.54 -9.10 -29.54
N ASP A 441 11.36 -8.82 -28.98
CA ASP A 441 10.85 -7.44 -28.91
C ASP A 441 11.67 -6.54 -27.97
N TRP A 442 12.24 -7.09 -26.88
CA TRP A 442 13.18 -6.33 -26.05
C TRP A 442 14.51 -6.07 -26.79
N LEU A 443 15.14 -7.09 -27.39
CA LEU A 443 16.41 -6.93 -28.10
C LEU A 443 16.31 -6.03 -29.35
N THR A 444 15.22 -6.11 -30.11
CA THR A 444 15.03 -5.35 -31.37
C THR A 444 14.53 -3.91 -31.18
N VAL A 445 14.12 -3.52 -29.96
CA VAL A 445 13.70 -2.14 -29.66
C VAL A 445 14.77 -1.36 -28.89
N LEU A 446 15.81 -2.01 -28.39
CA LEU A 446 16.93 -1.32 -27.74
C LEU A 446 17.70 -0.43 -28.73
N PRO A 447 18.07 0.80 -28.34
CA PRO A 447 18.69 1.80 -29.22
C PRO A 447 20.20 1.58 -29.38
N TRP A 448 20.60 0.40 -29.87
CA TRP A 448 22.00 0.04 -30.10
C TRP A 448 22.70 1.09 -30.98
N GLY A 449 23.79 1.68 -30.46
CA GLY A 449 24.58 2.72 -31.13
C GLY A 449 23.88 4.05 -31.45
N ASN A 450 22.58 4.19 -31.15
CA ASN A 450 21.82 5.41 -31.45
C ASN A 450 22.00 6.44 -30.32
N TYR A 451 22.77 7.49 -30.58
CA TYR A 451 23.10 8.54 -29.61
C TYR A 451 22.38 9.85 -29.94
N SER A 452 22.07 10.65 -28.91
CA SER A 452 21.58 12.02 -29.03
C SER A 452 22.75 13.01 -29.14
N ASP A 453 22.59 14.06 -29.95
CA ASP A 453 23.61 15.10 -30.15
C ASP A 453 23.89 15.87 -28.85
N GLU A 454 25.10 15.74 -28.31
CA GLU A 454 25.49 16.34 -27.04
C GLU A 454 25.99 17.78 -27.22
N ASN A 455 25.36 18.72 -26.51
CA ASN A 455 25.76 20.12 -26.53
C ASN A 455 26.71 20.47 -25.37
N PHE A 456 27.95 20.83 -25.71
CA PHE A 456 28.96 21.27 -24.74
C PHE A 456 29.18 22.80 -24.74
N ASP A 457 28.18 23.60 -25.11
CA ASP A 457 28.28 25.04 -24.91
C ASP A 457 27.98 25.46 -23.46
N VAL A 458 29.02 26.00 -22.81
CA VAL A 458 28.98 26.45 -21.40
C VAL A 458 28.11 27.70 -21.26
N LEU A 459 28.06 28.59 -22.27
CA LEU A 459 27.26 29.81 -22.20
C LEU A 459 25.76 29.51 -22.27
N ARG A 460 25.33 28.67 -23.22
CA ARG A 460 23.96 28.15 -23.28
C ARG A 460 23.61 27.29 -22.06
N ALA A 461 24.54 26.49 -21.53
CA ALA A 461 24.32 25.72 -20.31
C ALA A 461 24.07 26.63 -19.11
N GLN A 462 24.86 27.70 -18.96
CA GLN A 462 24.67 28.71 -17.92
C GLN A 462 23.29 29.37 -18.04
N HIS A 463 22.92 29.85 -19.24
CA HIS A 463 21.59 30.44 -19.46
C HIS A 463 20.45 29.50 -19.04
N ILE A 464 20.51 28.23 -19.40
CA ILE A 464 19.47 27.24 -19.05
C ILE A 464 19.41 27.00 -17.53
N LEU A 465 20.55 26.98 -16.84
CA LEU A 465 20.61 26.82 -15.38
C LEU A 465 20.13 28.08 -14.64
N ASP A 466 20.42 29.27 -15.17
CA ASP A 466 19.96 30.56 -14.61
C ASP A 466 18.46 30.82 -14.91
N GLU A 467 17.95 30.33 -16.04
CA GLU A 467 16.53 30.32 -16.40
C GLU A 467 15.71 29.40 -15.49
N ASP A 468 16.23 28.19 -15.17
CA ASP A 468 15.53 27.16 -14.40
C ASP A 468 15.60 27.31 -12.88
N HIS A 469 16.64 27.96 -12.34
CA HIS A 469 16.91 28.01 -10.91
C HIS A 469 17.38 29.38 -10.43
N TYR A 470 16.66 29.97 -9.48
CA TYR A 470 17.13 31.15 -8.76
C TYR A 470 18.30 30.81 -7.82
N GLY A 471 19.27 31.73 -7.70
CA GLY A 471 20.42 31.57 -6.79
C GLY A 471 21.33 30.40 -7.19
N LEU A 472 21.77 29.63 -6.19
CA LEU A 472 22.58 28.41 -6.34
C LEU A 472 23.88 28.57 -7.16
N SER A 473 24.55 29.71 -7.03
CA SER A 473 25.82 30.05 -7.70
C SER A 473 26.82 28.90 -7.72
N ASP A 474 27.15 28.40 -6.54
CA ASP A 474 28.25 27.45 -6.32
C ASP A 474 27.91 26.09 -6.96
N VAL A 475 26.63 25.69 -6.89
CA VAL A 475 26.10 24.46 -7.50
C VAL A 475 26.13 24.55 -9.02
N LYS A 476 25.76 25.71 -9.59
CA LYS A 476 25.83 25.97 -11.04
C LYS A 476 27.27 25.98 -11.52
N GLU A 477 28.17 26.62 -10.78
CA GLU A 477 29.60 26.66 -11.11
C GLU A 477 30.20 25.26 -11.20
N ARG A 478 29.91 24.37 -10.23
CA ARG A 478 30.31 22.94 -10.31
C ARG A 478 29.73 22.20 -11.53
N ILE A 479 28.49 22.48 -11.90
CA ILE A 479 27.88 21.89 -13.10
C ILE A 479 28.56 22.42 -14.38
N LEU A 480 28.94 23.70 -14.41
CA LEU A 480 29.65 24.30 -15.54
C LEU A 480 31.12 23.83 -15.62
N GLU A 481 31.80 23.61 -14.49
CA GLU A 481 33.10 22.90 -14.42
C GLU A 481 32.99 21.51 -15.07
N PHE A 482 31.98 20.72 -14.69
CA PHE A 482 31.74 19.40 -15.27
C PHE A 482 31.49 19.45 -16.79
N ILE A 483 30.66 20.37 -17.26
CA ILE A 483 30.36 20.54 -18.70
C ILE A 483 31.62 20.99 -19.47
N ALA A 484 32.44 21.87 -18.89
CA ALA A 484 33.71 22.30 -19.46
C ALA A 484 34.74 21.16 -19.55
N VAL A 485 34.84 20.30 -18.53
CA VAL A 485 35.66 19.08 -18.59
C VAL A 485 35.15 18.12 -19.66
N GLY A 486 33.83 17.94 -19.79
CA GLY A 486 33.21 17.16 -20.87
C GLY A 486 33.59 17.70 -22.26
N LYS A 487 33.54 19.03 -22.44
CA LYS A 487 33.96 19.71 -23.69
C LYS A 487 35.42 19.43 -24.05
N LEU A 488 36.31 19.45 -23.07
CA LEU A 488 37.75 19.18 -23.27
C LEU A 488 38.04 17.70 -23.54
N ARG A 489 37.23 16.78 -23.03
CA ARG A 489 37.34 15.33 -23.28
C ARG A 489 36.68 14.87 -24.58
N GLY A 490 35.75 15.65 -25.13
CA GLY A 490 34.90 15.25 -26.26
C GLY A 490 33.79 14.25 -25.90
N THR A 491 33.68 13.86 -24.62
CA THR A 491 32.61 13.02 -24.07
C THR A 491 32.27 13.50 -22.66
N ALA A 492 30.99 13.43 -22.25
CA ALA A 492 30.57 13.73 -20.88
C ALA A 492 30.90 12.61 -19.87
N GLN A 493 32.04 11.92 -20.06
CA GLN A 493 32.51 10.86 -19.18
C GLN A 493 33.29 11.45 -18.00
N GLY A 494 32.80 11.23 -16.78
CA GLY A 494 33.35 11.79 -15.55
C GLY A 494 32.91 11.01 -14.32
N LYS A 495 33.11 11.59 -13.13
CA LYS A 495 32.56 11.04 -11.88
C LYS A 495 31.04 11.15 -11.86
N ILE A 496 30.39 10.30 -11.08
CA ILE A 496 28.94 10.30 -10.88
C ILE A 496 28.57 11.51 -10.02
N ILE A 497 27.71 12.40 -10.51
CA ILE A 497 27.28 13.58 -9.74
C ILE A 497 26.27 13.14 -8.68
N CYS A 498 26.51 13.45 -7.40
CA CYS A 498 25.56 13.18 -6.32
C CYS A 498 25.06 14.49 -5.71
N LEU A 499 23.80 14.83 -5.97
CA LEU A 499 23.14 16.01 -5.43
C LEU A 499 22.61 15.70 -4.01
N SER A 500 23.28 16.22 -2.99
CA SER A 500 22.90 16.08 -1.58
C SER A 500 22.22 17.35 -1.06
N GLY A 501 21.42 17.25 0.00
CA GLY A 501 20.73 18.40 0.63
C GLY A 501 19.32 18.08 1.13
N PRO A 502 18.67 18.99 1.88
CA PRO A 502 17.35 18.70 2.47
C PRO A 502 16.25 18.48 1.40
N PRO A 503 15.08 17.91 1.79
CA PRO A 503 13.98 17.72 0.85
C PRO A 503 13.41 19.07 0.36
N GLY A 504 13.08 19.14 -0.93
CA GLY A 504 12.45 20.33 -1.53
C GLY A 504 13.42 21.43 -2.00
N VAL A 505 14.73 21.17 -2.10
CA VAL A 505 15.75 22.10 -2.64
C VAL A 505 16.01 21.96 -4.16
N GLY A 506 15.05 21.45 -4.92
CA GLY A 506 15.16 21.41 -6.39
C GLY A 506 16.12 20.36 -7.00
N LYS A 507 16.69 19.44 -6.22
CA LYS A 507 17.62 18.37 -6.70
C LYS A 507 17.14 17.68 -7.99
N THR A 508 15.87 17.27 -8.01
CA THR A 508 15.23 16.59 -9.17
C THR A 508 15.02 17.51 -10.37
N SER A 509 14.84 18.83 -10.19
CA SER A 509 14.75 19.79 -11.30
C SER A 509 16.14 20.14 -11.85
N ILE A 510 17.17 20.28 -11.00
CA ILE A 510 18.56 20.47 -11.44
C ILE A 510 18.99 19.33 -12.39
N GLY A 511 18.68 18.07 -12.05
CA GLY A 511 18.92 16.94 -12.95
C GLY A 511 18.23 17.02 -14.32
N LYS A 512 17.04 17.65 -14.42
CA LYS A 512 16.37 17.93 -15.70
C LYS A 512 17.06 19.06 -16.47
N SER A 513 17.52 20.09 -15.78
CA SER A 513 18.20 21.25 -16.37
C SER A 513 19.55 20.86 -16.95
N ILE A 514 20.33 20.01 -16.27
CA ILE A 514 21.56 19.41 -16.81
C ILE A 514 21.27 18.63 -18.10
N ALA A 515 20.20 17.84 -18.13
CA ALA A 515 19.80 17.11 -19.34
C ALA A 515 19.44 18.06 -20.50
N ARG A 516 18.67 19.12 -20.23
CA ARG A 516 18.31 20.15 -21.23
C ARG A 516 19.54 20.90 -21.75
N ALA A 517 20.47 21.28 -20.87
CA ALA A 517 21.70 21.99 -21.22
C ALA A 517 22.60 21.15 -22.15
N LEU A 518 22.78 19.87 -21.82
CA LEU A 518 23.53 18.89 -22.61
C LEU A 518 22.78 18.37 -23.85
N ASN A 519 21.50 18.74 -24.05
CA ASN A 519 20.60 18.20 -25.08
C ASN A 519 20.36 16.66 -24.98
N ARG A 520 20.69 16.04 -23.85
CA ARG A 520 20.49 14.61 -23.58
C ARG A 520 19.04 14.34 -23.15
N LYS A 521 18.50 13.18 -23.53
CA LYS A 521 17.18 12.73 -23.04
C LYS A 521 17.24 12.42 -21.53
N PHE A 522 16.20 12.79 -20.79
CA PHE A 522 16.10 12.62 -19.33
C PHE A 522 15.25 11.40 -18.95
N PHE A 523 15.78 10.55 -18.06
CA PHE A 523 15.03 9.50 -17.38
C PHE A 523 15.21 9.60 -15.86
N ARG A 524 14.21 9.14 -15.09
CA ARG A 524 14.28 9.10 -13.62
C ARG A 524 13.64 7.84 -13.08
N PHE A 525 14.34 7.17 -12.15
CA PHE A 525 13.75 6.19 -11.25
C PHE A 525 14.17 6.46 -9.81
N SER A 526 13.34 6.05 -8.85
CA SER A 526 13.72 6.05 -7.43
C SER A 526 14.37 4.72 -7.08
N VAL A 527 15.38 4.76 -6.21
CA VAL A 527 15.92 3.57 -5.53
C VAL A 527 15.57 3.51 -4.04
N GLY A 528 14.91 4.55 -3.52
CA GLY A 528 14.51 4.60 -2.12
C GLY A 528 13.46 3.53 -1.80
N GLY A 529 13.78 2.65 -0.85
CA GLY A 529 12.95 1.50 -0.49
C GLY A 529 13.18 0.24 -1.32
N LEU A 530 14.09 0.23 -2.31
CA LEU A 530 14.45 -1.00 -3.01
C LEU A 530 15.12 -1.98 -2.05
N SER A 531 14.68 -3.24 -2.09
CA SER A 531 15.26 -4.36 -1.34
C SER A 531 15.67 -5.55 -2.21
N ASP A 532 15.41 -5.52 -3.53
CA ASP A 532 15.74 -6.62 -4.44
C ASP A 532 16.66 -6.15 -5.58
N VAL A 533 17.69 -6.95 -5.84
CA VAL A 533 18.60 -6.83 -6.99
C VAL A 533 17.86 -7.02 -8.32
N ALA A 534 16.79 -7.82 -8.34
CA ALA A 534 16.00 -8.13 -9.53
C ALA A 534 15.26 -6.93 -10.14
N GLU A 535 15.09 -5.81 -9.42
CA GLU A 535 14.60 -4.57 -10.03
C GLU A 535 15.68 -3.85 -10.86
N ILE A 536 16.94 -3.88 -10.41
CA ILE A 536 18.07 -3.23 -11.11
C ILE A 536 18.54 -4.08 -12.29
N LYS A 537 18.78 -5.38 -12.04
CA LYS A 537 19.32 -6.34 -13.02
C LYS A 537 18.28 -7.16 -13.77
N GLY A 538 16.99 -7.02 -13.46
CA GLY A 538 15.95 -7.85 -14.05
C GLY A 538 15.88 -9.26 -13.48
N HIS A 539 14.85 -9.99 -13.92
CA HIS A 539 14.55 -11.37 -13.55
C HIS A 539 15.07 -12.33 -14.63
N ARG A 540 15.58 -13.50 -14.24
CA ARG A 540 15.96 -14.54 -15.20
C ARG A 540 14.78 -14.94 -16.09
N ARG A 541 15.03 -15.05 -17.39
CA ARG A 541 14.03 -15.35 -18.43
C ARG A 541 13.23 -16.65 -18.23
N THR A 542 13.68 -17.51 -17.32
CA THR A 542 13.02 -18.76 -16.90
C THR A 542 11.82 -18.56 -15.98
N TYR A 543 11.66 -17.39 -15.34
CA TYR A 543 10.53 -17.13 -14.43
C TYR A 543 9.28 -16.70 -15.18
N ILE A 544 8.12 -17.21 -14.74
CA ILE A 544 6.81 -16.80 -15.26
C ILE A 544 6.60 -15.32 -14.92
N GLY A 545 6.35 -14.48 -15.93
CA GLY A 545 6.25 -13.03 -15.75
C GLY A 545 7.59 -12.30 -15.57
N ALA A 546 8.73 -12.93 -15.91
CA ALA A 546 10.03 -12.28 -15.85
C ALA A 546 10.07 -10.97 -16.65
N MET A 547 10.66 -9.94 -16.04
CA MET A 547 10.84 -8.60 -16.61
C MET A 547 12.32 -8.20 -16.56
N PRO A 548 12.84 -7.49 -17.57
CA PRO A 548 14.18 -6.91 -17.53
C PRO A 548 14.27 -5.74 -16.56
N GLY A 549 15.49 -5.38 -16.14
CA GLY A 549 15.75 -4.37 -15.11
C GLY A 549 15.39 -2.93 -15.53
N LYS A 550 15.33 -2.02 -14.56
CA LYS A 550 14.99 -0.59 -14.80
C LYS A 550 15.87 0.06 -15.87
N MET A 551 17.12 -0.38 -16.05
CA MET A 551 18.04 0.19 -17.04
C MET A 551 17.66 -0.18 -18.48
N VAL A 552 17.25 -1.42 -18.73
CA VAL A 552 16.71 -1.86 -20.02
C VAL A 552 15.40 -1.14 -20.33
N GLN A 553 14.54 -0.98 -19.31
CA GLN A 553 13.29 -0.22 -19.41
C GLN A 553 13.56 1.27 -19.73
N CYS A 554 14.58 1.88 -19.11
CA CYS A 554 15.06 3.22 -19.44
C CYS A 554 15.43 3.34 -20.92
N LEU A 555 16.34 2.48 -21.41
CA LEU A 555 16.81 2.52 -22.80
C LEU A 555 15.66 2.35 -23.81
N LYS A 556 14.71 1.42 -23.56
CA LYS A 556 13.51 1.23 -24.39
C LYS A 556 12.59 2.46 -24.39
N ASN A 557 12.34 3.07 -23.23
CA ASN A 557 11.42 4.20 -23.10
C ASN A 557 12.02 5.51 -23.64
N VAL A 558 13.34 5.62 -23.70
CA VAL A 558 14.05 6.85 -24.10
C VAL A 558 14.49 6.82 -25.58
N GLY A 559 14.83 5.65 -26.12
CA GLY A 559 15.22 5.50 -27.53
C GLY A 559 16.63 6.01 -27.87
N THR A 560 17.49 6.27 -26.87
CA THR A 560 18.89 6.67 -27.07
C THR A 560 19.83 5.94 -26.10
N ALA A 561 21.07 5.69 -26.48
CA ALA A 561 22.09 5.03 -25.66
C ALA A 561 22.99 5.97 -24.82
N ASN A 562 22.81 7.30 -24.89
CA ASN A 562 23.48 8.29 -24.01
C ASN A 562 22.52 9.16 -23.14
N PRO A 563 21.46 8.60 -22.52
CA PRO A 563 20.56 9.36 -21.67
C PRO A 563 21.26 9.97 -20.45
N LEU A 564 20.65 10.98 -19.85
CA LEU A 564 20.89 11.35 -18.45
C LEU A 564 19.89 10.59 -17.58
N VAL A 565 20.42 9.78 -16.66
CA VAL A 565 19.66 8.92 -15.76
C VAL A 565 19.76 9.45 -14.34
N LEU A 566 18.64 9.97 -13.83
CA LEU A 566 18.52 10.46 -12.47
C LEU A 566 18.05 9.34 -11.53
N ILE A 567 18.88 9.05 -10.53
CA ILE A 567 18.68 8.02 -9.52
C ILE A 567 18.26 8.72 -8.22
N ASP A 568 16.95 8.71 -7.94
CA ASP A 568 16.36 9.44 -6.80
C ASP A 568 16.45 8.62 -5.49
N GLU A 569 16.78 9.29 -4.39
CA GLU A 569 16.79 8.74 -3.01
C GLU A 569 17.76 7.56 -2.76
N ILE A 570 19.00 7.67 -3.23
CA ILE A 570 20.07 6.67 -3.00
C ILE A 570 20.46 6.50 -1.53
N ASP A 571 20.14 7.49 -0.70
CA ASP A 571 20.28 7.50 0.76
C ASP A 571 19.32 6.55 1.49
N LYS A 572 18.38 5.92 0.77
CA LYS A 572 17.35 5.02 1.29
C LYS A 572 17.36 3.61 0.65
N LEU A 573 18.51 3.15 0.16
CA LEU A 573 18.69 1.77 -0.28
C LEU A 573 18.46 0.79 0.89
N GLY A 574 17.57 -0.18 0.71
CA GLY A 574 17.26 -1.19 1.72
C GLY A 574 18.22 -2.39 1.66
N ARG A 575 18.55 -2.98 2.82
CA ARG A 575 19.25 -4.27 2.88
C ARG A 575 18.22 -5.40 2.85
N GLY A 576 18.07 -6.03 1.69
CA GLY A 576 17.15 -7.15 1.48
C GLY A 576 17.73 -8.51 1.84
N HIS A 577 16.86 -9.52 1.86
CA HIS A 577 17.24 -10.93 2.03
C HIS A 577 17.68 -11.59 0.71
N SER A 578 17.25 -11.06 -0.44
CA SER A 578 17.54 -11.59 -1.79
C SER A 578 18.92 -11.19 -2.35
N GLY A 579 19.69 -10.40 -1.60
CA GLY A 579 20.96 -9.80 -2.02
C GLY A 579 21.06 -8.33 -1.61
N ASP A 580 22.23 -7.73 -1.76
CA ASP A 580 22.45 -6.31 -1.49
C ASP A 580 22.24 -5.49 -2.78
N PRO A 581 21.19 -4.65 -2.90
CA PRO A 581 21.00 -3.82 -4.08
C PRO A 581 22.15 -2.82 -4.28
N ALA A 582 22.89 -2.43 -3.23
CA ALA A 582 24.08 -1.60 -3.39
C ALA A 582 25.18 -2.27 -4.25
N SER A 583 25.27 -3.61 -4.24
CA SER A 583 26.20 -4.34 -5.12
C SER A 583 25.82 -4.26 -6.60
N ALA A 584 24.52 -4.28 -6.91
CA ALA A 584 24.02 -4.08 -8.27
C ALA A 584 24.15 -2.62 -8.73
N MET A 585 23.99 -1.67 -7.80
CA MET A 585 24.27 -0.26 -8.05
C MET A 585 25.75 0.01 -8.32
N LEU A 586 26.66 -0.72 -7.65
CA LEU A 586 28.10 -0.63 -7.92
C LEU A 586 28.43 -1.06 -9.35
N GLU A 587 27.99 -2.24 -9.78
CA GLU A 587 28.24 -2.74 -11.15
C GLU A 587 27.63 -1.84 -12.24
N LEU A 588 26.48 -1.21 -11.96
CA LEU A 588 25.83 -0.23 -12.84
C LEU A 588 26.63 1.08 -12.97
N LEU A 589 27.23 1.54 -11.87
CA LEU A 589 27.84 2.86 -11.78
C LEU A 589 29.36 2.87 -12.00
N ASP A 590 30.05 1.75 -11.80
CA ASP A 590 31.51 1.66 -11.90
C ASP A 590 31.99 1.72 -13.36
N PRO A 591 32.79 2.73 -13.78
CA PRO A 591 33.17 2.92 -15.19
C PRO A 591 33.98 1.78 -15.82
N GLU A 592 34.58 0.91 -15.00
CA GLU A 592 35.28 -0.30 -15.49
C GLU A 592 34.34 -1.47 -15.78
N GLN A 593 33.12 -1.45 -15.22
CA GLN A 593 32.15 -2.56 -15.29
C GLN A 593 30.96 -2.22 -16.18
N ASN A 594 30.51 -0.96 -16.18
CA ASN A 594 29.28 -0.52 -16.85
C ASN A 594 29.29 -0.64 -18.39
N ALA A 595 30.47 -0.78 -19.01
CA ALA A 595 30.62 -1.08 -20.44
C ALA A 595 30.20 -2.53 -20.82
N ASN A 596 30.11 -3.43 -19.83
CA ASN A 596 29.72 -4.83 -20.00
C ASN A 596 28.58 -5.22 -19.03
N PHE A 597 27.68 -4.29 -18.70
CA PHE A 597 26.61 -4.51 -17.74
C PHE A 597 25.70 -5.67 -18.18
N LEU A 598 25.47 -6.65 -17.31
CA LEU A 598 24.70 -7.86 -17.63
C LEU A 598 23.36 -7.87 -16.89
N ASP A 599 22.29 -7.70 -17.66
CA ASP A 599 20.91 -7.86 -17.22
C ASP A 599 20.50 -9.35 -17.28
N HIS A 600 19.91 -9.87 -16.21
CA HIS A 600 19.55 -11.28 -16.05
C HIS A 600 18.43 -11.76 -17.00
N TYR A 601 17.62 -10.86 -17.55
CA TYR A 601 16.57 -11.20 -18.50
C TYR A 601 17.11 -11.27 -19.93
N LEU A 602 18.05 -10.37 -20.26
CA LEU A 602 18.64 -10.27 -21.60
C LEU A 602 19.84 -11.19 -21.81
N ASP A 603 20.65 -11.45 -20.77
CA ASP A 603 21.85 -12.31 -20.80
C ASP A 603 22.88 -11.94 -21.90
N VAL A 604 22.89 -10.67 -22.29
CA VAL A 604 23.88 -10.05 -23.20
C VAL A 604 24.46 -8.78 -22.55
N PRO A 605 25.74 -8.45 -22.81
CA PRO A 605 26.35 -7.24 -22.27
C PRO A 605 25.77 -5.98 -22.91
N ILE A 606 25.50 -4.97 -22.09
CA ILE A 606 25.00 -3.66 -22.50
C ILE A 606 26.06 -2.61 -22.17
N ASP A 607 26.45 -1.79 -23.16
CA ASP A 607 27.32 -0.65 -22.95
C ASP A 607 26.54 0.52 -22.33
N LEU A 608 26.81 0.80 -21.05
CA LEU A 608 26.29 1.96 -20.33
C LEU A 608 27.34 3.05 -20.11
N SER A 609 28.55 2.92 -20.68
CA SER A 609 29.69 3.83 -20.45
C SER A 609 29.50 5.26 -20.99
N LYS A 610 28.42 5.50 -21.73
CA LYS A 610 27.98 6.81 -22.26
C LYS A 610 26.76 7.38 -21.54
N VAL A 611 26.12 6.63 -20.63
CA VAL A 611 25.02 7.10 -19.78
C VAL A 611 25.58 8.09 -18.76
N LEU A 612 24.94 9.24 -18.60
CA LEU A 612 25.29 10.19 -17.55
C LEU A 612 24.43 9.91 -16.31
N PHE A 613 25.05 9.36 -15.27
CA PHE A 613 24.38 9.10 -14.00
C PHE A 613 24.44 10.31 -13.07
N VAL A 614 23.27 10.71 -12.56
CA VAL A 614 23.13 11.70 -11.50
C VAL A 614 22.34 11.05 -10.35
N CYS A 615 22.86 11.09 -9.14
CA CYS A 615 22.21 10.58 -7.93
C CYS A 615 21.61 11.72 -7.11
N THR A 616 20.55 11.46 -6.34
CA THR A 616 20.07 12.36 -5.29
C THR A 616 20.08 11.69 -3.92
N ALA A 617 20.45 12.44 -2.90
CA ALA A 617 20.49 12.02 -1.49
C ALA A 617 19.95 13.13 -0.59
N ASN A 618 19.44 12.81 0.60
CA ASN A 618 19.10 13.78 1.64
C ASN A 618 20.15 13.81 2.75
N ILE A 619 20.76 12.66 3.04
CA ILE A 619 21.88 12.48 3.98
C ILE A 619 22.99 11.73 3.23
N VAL A 620 24.25 12.15 3.41
CA VAL A 620 25.41 11.51 2.76
C VAL A 620 25.84 10.26 3.54
N ASP A 621 25.77 10.32 4.87
CA ASP A 621 26.29 9.32 5.80
C ASP A 621 25.57 7.95 5.73
N THR A 622 24.39 7.88 5.11
CA THR A 622 23.67 6.62 4.89
C THR A 622 23.99 5.95 3.55
N ILE A 623 24.72 6.62 2.65
CA ILE A 623 25.16 6.07 1.37
C ILE A 623 26.30 5.06 1.63
N PRO A 624 26.27 3.84 1.04
CA PRO A 624 27.38 2.90 1.15
C PRO A 624 28.71 3.51 0.68
N THR A 625 29.76 3.45 1.50
CA THR A 625 31.04 4.09 1.19
C THR A 625 31.65 3.72 -0.17
N PRO A 626 31.57 2.48 -0.70
CA PRO A 626 32.14 2.16 -2.01
C PRO A 626 31.43 2.84 -3.19
N LEU A 627 30.19 3.30 -2.99
CA LEU A 627 29.46 4.16 -3.93
C LEU A 627 29.88 5.63 -3.75
N LEU A 628 29.95 6.09 -2.49
CA LEU A 628 30.33 7.45 -2.15
C LEU A 628 31.72 7.84 -2.67
N ASP A 629 32.70 6.94 -2.55
CA ASP A 629 34.09 7.14 -3.03
C ASP A 629 34.18 7.35 -4.56
N ARG A 630 33.16 6.91 -5.32
CA ARG A 630 33.05 7.08 -6.78
C ARG A 630 32.26 8.33 -7.19
N MET A 631 31.61 9.00 -6.24
CA MET A 631 30.71 10.12 -6.48
C MET A 631 31.38 11.46 -6.24
N GLU A 632 30.95 12.47 -6.99
CA GLU A 632 31.23 13.87 -6.73
C GLU A 632 30.02 14.49 -6.04
N VAL A 633 30.13 14.72 -4.73
CA VAL A 633 29.02 15.18 -3.89
C VAL A 633 28.91 16.71 -3.95
N ILE A 634 27.80 17.20 -4.49
CA ILE A 634 27.45 18.62 -4.50
C ILE A 634 26.36 18.85 -3.44
N THR A 635 26.68 19.66 -2.43
CA THR A 635 25.79 19.95 -1.29
C THR A 635 24.93 21.18 -1.56
N ILE A 636 23.63 20.96 -1.77
CA ILE A 636 22.63 22.01 -1.95
C ILE A 636 22.04 22.36 -0.59
N ALA A 637 22.23 23.60 -0.14
CA ALA A 637 21.70 24.10 1.13
C ALA A 637 20.18 24.38 1.07
N GLY A 638 19.58 24.63 2.23
CA GLY A 638 18.23 25.21 2.32
C GLY A 638 18.22 26.69 1.93
N TYR A 639 17.06 27.18 1.48
CA TYR A 639 16.87 28.55 1.01
C TYR A 639 16.50 29.53 2.14
N ILE A 640 16.98 30.79 2.05
CA ILE A 640 16.53 31.90 2.92
C ILE A 640 15.15 32.45 2.50
N THR A 641 14.49 33.22 3.37
CA THR A 641 13.16 33.80 3.10
C THR A 641 13.11 34.58 1.79
N ASP A 642 14.18 35.34 1.50
CA ASP A 642 14.32 36.19 0.32
C ASP A 642 14.39 35.34 -0.97
N GLU A 643 15.26 34.32 -1.00
CA GLU A 643 15.32 33.31 -2.08
C GLU A 643 13.99 32.59 -2.27
N LYS A 644 13.30 32.21 -1.18
CA LYS A 644 12.00 31.54 -1.26
C LYS A 644 10.90 32.42 -1.85
N MET A 645 10.96 33.74 -1.63
CA MET A 645 10.04 34.70 -2.23
C MET A 645 10.23 34.76 -3.75
N HIS A 646 11.48 34.90 -4.22
CA HIS A 646 11.80 34.82 -5.65
C HIS A 646 11.41 33.47 -6.26
N ILE A 647 11.75 32.34 -5.62
CA ILE A 647 11.37 31.00 -6.10
C ILE A 647 9.84 30.83 -6.16
N ALA A 648 9.10 31.40 -5.20
CA ALA A 648 7.65 31.37 -5.21
C ALA A 648 7.06 32.13 -6.40
N ARG A 649 7.50 33.37 -6.64
CA ARG A 649 7.04 34.19 -7.77
C ARG A 649 7.44 33.62 -9.12
N ASP A 650 8.72 33.31 -9.29
CA ASP A 650 9.27 33.04 -10.61
C ASP A 650 9.02 31.61 -11.12
N TYR A 651 8.74 30.66 -10.23
CA TYR A 651 8.61 29.25 -10.59
C TYR A 651 7.33 28.62 -10.04
N LEU A 652 7.10 28.70 -8.73
CA LEU A 652 5.99 27.97 -8.09
C LEU A 652 4.64 28.54 -8.49
N GLU A 653 4.46 29.85 -8.46
CA GLU A 653 3.20 30.51 -8.82
C GLU A 653 2.85 30.27 -10.29
N LYS A 654 3.81 30.44 -11.22
CA LYS A 654 3.64 30.13 -12.65
C LYS A 654 3.25 28.66 -12.86
N SER A 655 4.07 27.72 -12.35
CA SER A 655 3.84 26.28 -12.51
C SER A 655 2.52 25.80 -11.87
N THR A 656 2.14 26.34 -10.71
CA THR A 656 0.89 25.99 -10.02
C THR A 656 -0.32 26.57 -10.72
N ARG A 657 -0.26 27.83 -11.17
CA ARG A 657 -1.33 28.48 -11.92
C ARG A 657 -1.67 27.70 -13.18
N ASP A 658 -0.64 27.36 -13.95
CA ASP A 658 -0.77 26.68 -15.23
C ASP A 658 -1.30 25.23 -15.02
N ALA A 659 -0.83 24.53 -13.97
CA ALA A 659 -1.36 23.22 -13.57
C ALA A 659 -2.81 23.27 -13.00
N CYS A 660 -3.28 24.44 -12.54
CA CYS A 660 -4.64 24.68 -12.07
C CYS A 660 -5.57 25.27 -13.15
N GLY A 661 -5.09 25.45 -14.39
CA GLY A 661 -5.85 25.98 -15.52
C GLY A 661 -6.27 27.45 -15.40
N ILE A 662 -5.64 28.22 -14.51
CA ILE A 662 -5.98 29.63 -14.25
C ILE A 662 -5.27 30.54 -15.25
N LYS A 663 -5.99 31.48 -15.87
CA LYS A 663 -5.39 32.45 -16.81
C LYS A 663 -4.63 33.55 -16.04
N PRO A 664 -3.51 34.09 -16.56
CA PRO A 664 -2.66 35.04 -15.85
C PRO A 664 -3.34 36.31 -15.29
N GLY A 665 -4.43 36.78 -15.91
CA GLY A 665 -5.19 37.95 -15.44
C GLY A 665 -6.22 37.68 -14.33
N GLN A 666 -6.50 36.41 -13.99
CA GLN A 666 -7.60 36.05 -13.09
C GLN A 666 -7.24 36.08 -11.60
N VAL A 667 -5.96 35.89 -11.27
CA VAL A 667 -5.48 35.72 -9.88
C VAL A 667 -4.16 36.45 -9.72
N ASP A 668 -3.99 37.12 -8.59
CA ASP A 668 -2.74 37.79 -8.22
C ASP A 668 -2.60 37.78 -6.70
N MET A 669 -1.48 37.27 -6.21
CA MET A 669 -1.14 37.29 -4.77
C MET A 669 -0.20 38.45 -4.49
N THR A 670 -0.35 39.13 -3.35
CA THR A 670 0.58 40.20 -2.96
C THR A 670 1.83 39.63 -2.27
N ASP A 671 2.97 40.32 -2.39
CA ASP A 671 4.23 39.84 -1.80
C ASP A 671 4.14 39.77 -0.26
N ALA A 672 3.32 40.63 0.35
CA ALA A 672 2.99 40.59 1.78
C ALA A 672 2.18 39.33 2.17
N ALA A 673 1.36 38.78 1.26
CA ALA A 673 0.69 37.49 1.45
C ALA A 673 1.68 36.32 1.30
N LEU A 674 2.56 36.35 0.30
CA LEU A 674 3.60 35.33 0.09
C LEU A 674 4.59 35.27 1.26
N LEU A 675 5.07 36.41 1.75
CA LEU A 675 5.96 36.49 2.92
C LEU A 675 5.26 35.94 4.18
N ALA A 676 4.01 36.34 4.43
CA ALA A 676 3.24 35.80 5.55
C ALA A 676 2.98 34.29 5.44
N LEU A 677 2.78 33.78 4.22
CA LEU A 677 2.66 32.35 3.93
C LEU A 677 3.96 31.60 4.28
N ILE A 678 5.12 32.12 3.83
CA ILE A 678 6.44 31.54 4.12
C ILE A 678 6.67 31.47 5.63
N GLU A 679 6.52 32.59 6.34
CA GLU A 679 6.80 32.69 7.78
C GLU A 679 5.80 31.89 8.65
N SER A 680 4.50 32.03 8.40
CA SER A 680 3.44 31.57 9.32
C SER A 680 2.94 30.16 9.00
N TYR A 681 3.28 29.59 7.83
CA TYR A 681 2.78 28.29 7.37
C TYR A 681 3.88 27.33 6.83
N CYS A 682 5.12 27.79 6.57
CA CYS A 682 6.14 26.98 5.87
C CYS A 682 7.52 26.88 6.57
N ARG A 683 7.55 26.32 7.78
CA ARG A 683 8.79 26.00 8.52
C ARG A 683 9.49 24.74 7.97
N GLU A 684 10.25 24.91 6.88
CA GLU A 684 11.09 23.89 6.22
C GLU A 684 12.36 24.52 5.62
N ALA A 685 13.35 23.72 5.23
CA ALA A 685 14.54 24.20 4.53
C ALA A 685 14.33 24.44 3.02
N GLY A 686 13.56 23.55 2.36
CA GLY A 686 13.19 23.68 0.94
C GLY A 686 11.93 24.52 0.70
N VAL A 687 11.25 24.26 -0.43
CA VAL A 687 9.98 24.92 -0.81
C VAL A 687 8.81 23.94 -1.08
N ARG A 688 8.87 22.72 -0.53
CA ARG A 688 7.89 21.66 -0.83
C ARG A 688 6.55 21.86 -0.13
N ASN A 689 6.55 22.37 1.10
CA ASN A 689 5.34 22.82 1.79
C ASN A 689 4.86 24.17 1.20
N LEU A 690 5.78 25.08 0.87
CA LEU A 690 5.45 26.35 0.20
C LEU A 690 4.65 26.11 -1.09
N GLN A 691 5.12 25.23 -1.98
CA GLN A 691 4.40 24.80 -3.17
C GLN A 691 3.00 24.25 -2.84
N LYS A 692 2.87 23.36 -1.84
CA LYS A 692 1.57 22.80 -1.42
C LYS A 692 0.58 23.86 -0.95
N GLN A 693 1.02 24.89 -0.24
CA GLN A 693 0.11 25.95 0.22
C GLN A 693 -0.31 26.87 -0.95
N ILE A 694 0.60 27.19 -1.87
CA ILE A 694 0.26 27.93 -3.11
C ILE A 694 -0.75 27.11 -3.93
N GLU A 695 -0.52 25.81 -4.11
CA GLU A 695 -1.43 24.86 -4.78
C GLU A 695 -2.79 24.74 -4.06
N LYS A 696 -2.83 24.85 -2.72
CA LYS A 696 -4.06 24.90 -1.93
C LYS A 696 -4.84 26.19 -2.15
N ILE A 697 -4.17 27.34 -2.27
CA ILE A 697 -4.78 28.63 -2.58
C ILE A 697 -5.36 28.61 -3.99
N TYR A 698 -4.53 28.32 -5.01
CA TYR A 698 -4.93 28.31 -6.41
C TYR A 698 -6.09 27.35 -6.67
N ARG A 699 -6.07 26.11 -6.15
CA ARG A 699 -7.18 25.16 -6.24
C ARG A 699 -8.48 25.65 -5.58
N LYS A 700 -8.39 26.37 -4.46
CA LYS A 700 -9.58 27.01 -3.85
C LYS A 700 -10.13 28.14 -4.72
N ILE A 701 -9.25 28.91 -5.38
CA ILE A 701 -9.69 29.97 -6.29
C ILE A 701 -10.29 29.37 -7.57
N SER A 702 -9.74 28.29 -8.14
CA SER A 702 -10.39 27.53 -9.23
C SER A 702 -11.81 27.10 -8.83
N LEU A 703 -12.00 26.57 -7.61
CA LEU A 703 -13.32 26.19 -7.09
C LEU A 703 -14.27 27.41 -6.93
N GLN A 704 -13.76 28.56 -6.50
CA GLN A 704 -14.55 29.80 -6.41
C GLN A 704 -14.94 30.33 -7.80
N LEU A 705 -14.01 30.35 -8.75
CA LEU A 705 -14.24 30.80 -10.13
C LEU A 705 -15.26 29.91 -10.84
N VAL A 706 -15.14 28.58 -10.73
CA VAL A 706 -16.14 27.63 -11.25
C VAL A 706 -17.51 27.85 -10.60
N ARG A 707 -17.57 28.02 -9.27
CA ARG A 707 -18.84 28.30 -8.57
C ARG A 707 -19.47 29.65 -8.94
N LYS A 708 -18.67 30.69 -9.21
CA LYS A 708 -19.17 31.97 -9.77
C LYS A 708 -19.71 31.77 -11.19
N GLY A 709 -18.97 31.05 -12.04
CA GLY A 709 -19.41 30.72 -13.41
C GLY A 709 -20.76 29.98 -13.46
N VAL A 710 -20.97 29.00 -12.57
CA VAL A 710 -22.23 28.26 -12.47
C VAL A 710 -23.42 29.16 -12.12
N ARG A 711 -23.25 30.17 -11.24
CA ARG A 711 -24.34 31.12 -10.91
C ARG A 711 -24.79 31.96 -12.10
N GLY A 712 -23.87 32.30 -13.00
CA GLY A 712 -24.17 33.10 -14.20
C GLY A 712 -25.13 32.45 -15.19
N VAL A 713 -25.41 31.15 -15.05
CA VAL A 713 -26.30 30.39 -15.96
C VAL A 713 -27.73 30.28 -15.42
N SER A 714 -27.96 30.43 -14.11
CA SER A 714 -29.23 30.11 -13.45
C SER A 714 -30.20 31.28 -13.24
N GLU A 715 -29.73 32.53 -13.22
CA GLU A 715 -30.58 33.68 -12.84
C GLU A 715 -31.37 34.30 -14.02
N ALA A 716 -31.04 33.93 -15.26
CA ALA A 716 -31.62 34.52 -16.47
C ALA A 716 -32.99 33.95 -16.91
N GLN A 717 -33.56 32.96 -16.22
CA GLN A 717 -34.78 32.24 -16.66
C GLN A 717 -35.93 32.18 -15.65
N VAL A 718 -35.84 32.86 -14.50
CA VAL A 718 -36.83 32.74 -13.40
C VAL A 718 -37.57 34.05 -13.10
N LEU A 719 -37.28 35.15 -13.82
CA LEU A 719 -37.87 36.48 -13.58
C LEU A 719 -39.00 36.91 -14.53
N GLU A 720 -39.63 35.94 -15.21
CA GLU A 720 -40.96 36.13 -15.84
C GLU A 720 -41.99 35.11 -15.31
N ASN A 721 -42.34 35.20 -14.02
CA ASN A 721 -43.70 34.96 -13.51
C ASN A 721 -43.83 35.28 -12.01
N GLY A 722 -44.99 35.78 -11.58
CA GLY A 722 -45.37 35.86 -10.15
C GLY A 722 -45.09 37.19 -9.43
N LYS A 723 -46.03 38.15 -9.52
CA LYS A 723 -46.17 39.24 -8.53
C LYS A 723 -47.05 38.76 -7.37
N ALA A 724 -46.59 38.84 -6.12
CA ALA A 724 -47.45 38.94 -4.93
C ALA A 724 -46.70 39.45 -3.69
N SER A 725 -47.37 40.31 -2.90
CA SER A 725 -47.27 40.59 -1.45
C SER A 725 -46.01 40.22 -0.64
N GLU A 726 -45.48 41.22 0.08
CA GLU A 726 -45.57 41.38 1.57
C GLU A 726 -45.64 40.09 2.44
N GLU A 727 -45.02 39.99 3.63
CA GLU A 727 -44.65 41.05 4.59
C GLU A 727 -43.43 40.65 5.49
N LYS A 728 -43.21 41.39 6.60
CA LYS A 728 -42.12 41.16 7.59
C LYS A 728 -42.48 40.08 8.63
N VAL A 729 -41.47 39.59 9.38
CA VAL A 729 -41.35 39.76 10.85
C VAL A 729 -40.07 39.10 11.38
N ASP A 730 -39.41 39.76 12.34
CA ASP A 730 -38.27 39.23 13.08
C ASP A 730 -38.68 38.19 14.14
N ASN A 731 -37.82 37.20 14.46
CA ASN A 731 -37.23 37.15 15.81
C ASN A 731 -36.08 36.14 16.00
N ALA A 732 -35.32 36.44 17.05
CA ALA A 732 -34.03 35.90 17.45
C ALA A 732 -34.05 34.47 18.07
N GLU A 733 -32.88 33.81 18.02
CA GLU A 733 -32.31 32.91 19.06
C GLU A 733 -33.09 31.62 19.46
N LYS A 734 -32.48 30.47 19.83
CA LYS A 734 -31.13 30.15 20.34
C LYS A 734 -30.92 28.61 20.40
N ILE A 735 -29.69 28.18 20.75
CA ILE A 735 -29.35 26.93 21.50
C ILE A 735 -29.41 25.56 20.76
N SER A 736 -28.26 24.86 20.73
CA SER A 736 -27.99 23.39 20.66
C SER A 736 -28.69 22.48 19.64
N ALA A 737 -28.16 21.33 19.20
CA ALA A 737 -26.82 20.74 19.13
C ALA A 737 -26.96 19.39 18.38
N GLU A 738 -25.84 18.70 18.12
CA GLU A 738 -25.74 17.24 17.91
C GLU A 738 -26.67 16.52 16.89
N SER A 739 -26.01 16.05 15.82
CA SER A 739 -26.20 14.74 15.18
C SER A 739 -27.62 14.27 14.77
N VAL A 740 -27.90 14.36 13.47
CA VAL A 740 -28.50 13.26 12.71
C VAL A 740 -27.77 13.13 11.37
N GLU A 741 -26.83 12.19 11.26
CA GLU A 741 -26.39 11.69 9.94
C GLU A 741 -27.44 10.70 9.43
N GLY A 742 -28.45 11.24 8.74
CA GLY A 742 -29.47 10.46 8.05
C GLY A 742 -29.00 10.10 6.65
N ASN A 743 -28.71 8.82 6.42
CA ASN A 743 -28.46 8.29 5.08
C ASN A 743 -29.71 8.50 4.19
N VAL A 744 -29.51 9.05 3.00
CA VAL A 744 -30.45 8.87 1.87
C VAL A 744 -29.64 8.50 0.64
N GLU A 745 -29.76 7.26 0.22
CA GLU A 745 -29.19 6.75 -1.02
C GLU A 745 -30.07 7.14 -2.22
N GLY A 746 -29.48 7.13 -3.43
CA GLY A 746 -30.15 7.57 -4.66
C GLY A 746 -29.13 8.12 -5.65
N GLN A 747 -28.21 7.29 -6.18
CA GLN A 747 -28.46 6.52 -7.41
C GLN A 747 -29.06 7.38 -8.54
N THR A 748 -28.23 7.79 -9.50
CA THR A 748 -28.58 7.58 -10.91
C THR A 748 -27.34 7.47 -11.80
N GLU A 749 -27.47 6.56 -12.74
CA GLU A 749 -26.55 6.07 -13.77
C GLU A 749 -25.74 7.15 -14.51
N VAL A 750 -24.43 6.91 -14.66
CA VAL A 750 -23.60 7.58 -15.67
C VAL A 750 -23.62 6.76 -16.95
N THR A 751 -24.31 7.24 -17.99
CA THR A 751 -24.15 6.71 -19.36
C THR A 751 -22.98 7.42 -20.03
N VAL A 752 -21.94 6.65 -20.38
CA VAL A 752 -20.81 7.17 -21.17
C VAL A 752 -21.09 6.90 -22.64
N ALA A 753 -21.22 7.97 -23.43
CA ALA A 753 -21.29 7.90 -24.89
C ALA A 753 -19.95 8.32 -25.49
N GLU A 754 -19.26 7.38 -26.13
CA GLU A 754 -18.11 7.68 -26.98
C GLU A 754 -18.60 8.18 -28.35
N ALA A 755 -17.88 9.14 -28.94
CA ALA A 755 -18.11 9.59 -30.31
C ALA A 755 -16.78 9.98 -30.96
N GLU A 756 -16.31 9.16 -31.91
CA GLU A 756 -15.21 9.53 -32.81
C GLU A 756 -15.68 10.57 -33.83
N VAL A 757 -14.84 11.56 -34.17
CA VAL A 757 -14.98 12.30 -35.43
C VAL A 757 -13.63 12.38 -36.16
N VAL A 758 -13.68 11.88 -37.38
CA VAL A 758 -12.63 11.66 -38.37
C VAL A 758 -11.87 12.92 -38.79
N LEU A 759 -10.60 12.75 -39.17
CA LEU A 759 -9.71 13.77 -39.79
C LEU A 759 -10.20 14.24 -41.17
N ALA A 760 -9.98 15.52 -41.48
CA ALA A 760 -9.88 16.00 -42.86
C ALA A 760 -8.90 17.19 -42.94
N GLU A 761 -7.84 17.06 -43.73
CA GLU A 761 -6.96 18.17 -44.11
C GLU A 761 -7.24 18.61 -45.55
N SER A 762 -7.22 19.92 -45.79
CA SER A 762 -6.89 20.58 -47.07
C SER A 762 -6.99 22.10 -46.88
N SER A 763 -6.24 22.98 -47.54
CA SER A 763 -4.88 22.98 -48.15
C SER A 763 -4.86 24.22 -49.08
N SER A 764 -3.71 24.91 -49.21
CA SER A 764 -3.48 25.99 -50.20
C SER A 764 -4.30 27.29 -50.00
N ASP A 765 -3.82 28.50 -50.33
CA ASP A 765 -2.43 28.97 -50.55
C ASP A 765 -2.33 30.52 -50.55
N GLN A 766 -1.09 31.01 -50.55
CA GLN A 766 -0.61 32.25 -51.21
C GLN A 766 -1.17 33.65 -50.84
N ASP A 767 -0.29 34.38 -50.11
CA ASP A 767 0.46 35.56 -50.60
C ASP A 767 0.08 37.03 -50.31
N SER A 768 1.16 37.83 -50.34
CA SER A 768 1.23 39.29 -50.53
C SER A 768 0.82 40.23 -49.38
N ASN A 769 1.77 40.46 -48.47
CA ASN A 769 2.05 41.82 -47.96
C ASN A 769 2.59 42.69 -49.13
N PRO A 770 2.29 44.00 -49.19
CA PRO A 770 3.37 44.96 -48.91
C PRO A 770 2.96 46.25 -48.14
N THR A 771 3.99 46.84 -47.52
CA THR A 771 4.30 48.26 -47.16
C THR A 771 3.28 49.41 -47.44
N ASP A 772 3.29 50.57 -46.74
CA ASP A 772 4.38 51.21 -45.98
C ASP A 772 3.95 52.29 -44.94
N GLN A 773 4.91 52.68 -44.09
CA GLN A 773 5.16 54.02 -43.49
C GLN A 773 4.02 55.00 -43.08
N SER A 774 4.04 55.33 -41.76
CA SER A 774 4.42 56.65 -41.19
C SER A 774 3.42 57.56 -40.43
N THR A 775 3.85 57.92 -39.20
CA THR A 775 3.76 59.22 -38.49
C THR A 775 2.44 59.87 -38.01
N GLU A 776 2.46 60.18 -36.71
CA GLU A 776 2.04 61.43 -36.04
C GLU A 776 0.54 61.87 -35.99
N SER A 777 -0.15 61.33 -34.98
CA SER A 777 -0.81 62.09 -33.91
C SER A 777 -1.40 63.48 -34.19
N LYS A 778 -2.73 63.59 -34.09
CA LYS A 778 -3.39 64.65 -33.30
C LYS A 778 -4.78 64.22 -32.81
N ASP A 779 -5.22 64.89 -31.75
CA ASP A 779 -6.36 64.52 -30.92
C ASP A 779 -7.62 65.34 -31.25
N SER A 780 -8.75 64.97 -30.63
CA SER A 780 -10.01 65.70 -30.45
C SER A 780 -11.07 65.74 -31.59
N LEU A 781 -12.13 64.93 -31.35
CA LEU A 781 -13.57 65.27 -31.35
C LEU A 781 -14.53 64.82 -32.49
N GLU A 782 -15.64 64.23 -32.00
CA GLU A 782 -17.03 64.17 -32.53
C GLU A 782 -17.40 63.25 -33.71
N THR A 783 -17.81 62.02 -33.35
CA THR A 783 -19.08 61.31 -33.70
C THR A 783 -19.61 61.32 -35.15
N ALA A 784 -20.05 60.20 -35.74
CA ALA A 784 -20.73 59.02 -35.15
C ALA A 784 -20.65 57.76 -36.05
N GLU A 785 -21.01 56.59 -35.49
CA GLU A 785 -21.63 55.40 -36.14
C GLU A 785 -21.08 54.89 -37.51
N GLN A 786 -20.65 53.63 -37.71
CA GLN A 786 -20.87 52.33 -37.04
C GLN A 786 -19.72 51.37 -37.39
N GLU A 787 -19.40 50.40 -36.53
CA GLU A 787 -19.31 48.96 -36.89
C GLU A 787 -19.06 48.05 -35.66
N GLU A 788 -19.17 46.74 -35.87
CA GLU A 788 -19.54 45.65 -34.96
C GLU A 788 -18.79 45.51 -33.61
N SER A 789 -19.54 45.12 -32.57
CA SER A 789 -19.04 44.90 -31.20
C SER A 789 -19.04 43.42 -30.80
N GLU A 790 -17.87 42.77 -30.77
CA GLU A 790 -17.68 41.54 -29.98
C GLU A 790 -17.40 41.88 -28.51
N SER A 791 -18.13 41.25 -27.59
CA SER A 791 -18.15 41.62 -26.17
C SER A 791 -17.05 40.94 -25.36
N THR A 792 -15.90 41.61 -25.19
CA THR A 792 -14.88 41.21 -24.20
C THR A 792 -15.44 41.30 -22.78
N SER A 793 -15.80 40.15 -22.20
CA SER A 793 -16.24 40.06 -20.80
C SER A 793 -15.07 40.34 -19.84
N THR A 794 -15.21 41.39 -19.03
CA THR A 794 -14.21 41.76 -18.01
C THR A 794 -14.17 40.73 -16.89
N VAL A 795 -13.16 39.85 -16.91
CA VAL A 795 -13.03 38.79 -15.90
C VAL A 795 -12.61 39.39 -14.56
N GLU A 796 -13.42 39.14 -13.53
CA GLU A 796 -13.21 39.65 -12.16
C GLU A 796 -11.92 39.06 -11.55
N LYS A 797 -10.90 39.91 -11.33
CA LYS A 797 -9.59 39.51 -10.82
C LYS A 797 -9.61 39.28 -9.31
N VAL A 798 -9.19 38.09 -8.87
CA VAL A 798 -9.09 37.71 -7.45
C VAL A 798 -7.73 38.14 -6.88
N LEU A 799 -7.73 39.07 -5.92
CA LEU A 799 -6.55 39.49 -5.17
C LEU A 799 -6.41 38.65 -3.89
N VAL A 800 -5.23 38.07 -3.65
CA VAL A 800 -4.90 37.37 -2.39
C VAL A 800 -3.95 38.24 -1.56
N ASP A 801 -4.39 38.56 -0.35
CA ASP A 801 -3.74 39.47 0.58
C ASP A 801 -3.51 38.82 1.95
N LYS A 802 -2.60 39.40 2.75
CA LYS A 802 -2.30 38.91 4.12
C LYS A 802 -3.55 38.81 5.02
N SER A 803 -4.60 39.59 4.74
CA SER A 803 -5.88 39.58 5.45
C SER A 803 -6.81 38.42 5.03
N ASN A 804 -6.85 38.03 3.75
CA ASN A 804 -7.74 36.96 3.25
C ASN A 804 -7.04 35.59 3.11
N LEU A 805 -5.71 35.54 3.28
CA LEU A 805 -4.90 34.32 3.29
C LEU A 805 -5.45 33.23 4.24
N THR A 806 -6.08 33.62 5.35
CA THR A 806 -6.72 32.69 6.30
C THR A 806 -7.87 31.90 5.69
N ASP A 807 -8.60 32.46 4.74
CA ASP A 807 -9.79 31.85 4.15
C ASP A 807 -9.39 30.75 3.15
N TYR A 808 -8.21 30.93 2.54
CA TYR A 808 -7.59 29.96 1.66
C TYR A 808 -6.80 28.90 2.43
N VAL A 809 -5.83 29.31 3.26
CA VAL A 809 -4.88 28.38 3.90
C VAL A 809 -5.39 27.83 5.23
N GLY A 810 -6.20 28.58 5.97
CA GLY A 810 -6.60 28.32 7.35
C GLY A 810 -5.87 29.20 8.35
N LYS A 811 -6.01 28.93 9.66
CA LYS A 811 -5.25 29.63 10.70
C LYS A 811 -3.73 29.36 10.55
N PRO A 812 -2.85 30.31 10.92
CA PRO A 812 -1.41 30.10 11.01
C PRO A 812 -1.02 28.81 11.73
N VAL A 813 -0.03 28.11 11.18
CA VAL A 813 0.49 26.83 11.74
C VAL A 813 1.67 27.09 12.68
N PHE A 814 2.43 28.15 12.42
CA PHE A 814 3.58 28.57 13.22
C PHE A 814 3.35 29.96 13.79
N HIS A 815 3.83 30.16 15.02
CA HIS A 815 3.92 31.48 15.67
C HIS A 815 5.39 31.94 15.64
N ALA A 816 5.62 33.23 15.88
CA ALA A 816 6.96 33.81 15.91
C ALA A 816 7.85 33.12 16.96
N GLU A 817 9.10 32.84 16.62
CA GLU A 817 10.04 32.10 17.49
C GLU A 817 10.55 32.91 18.70
N ARG A 818 10.29 34.23 18.73
CA ARG A 818 10.69 35.13 19.81
C ARG A 818 9.69 35.07 20.98
N MET A 819 10.00 34.28 22.01
CA MET A 819 9.15 34.17 23.22
C MET A 819 9.32 35.34 24.20
N TYR A 820 10.47 36.02 24.16
CA TYR A 820 10.81 37.10 25.10
C TYR A 820 11.45 38.28 24.37
N ASP A 821 10.97 39.50 24.63
CA ASP A 821 11.59 40.73 24.08
C ASP A 821 12.88 41.14 24.79
N GLN A 822 12.97 40.82 26.08
CA GLN A 822 14.18 40.81 26.89
C GLN A 822 14.09 39.56 27.76
N THR A 823 15.16 38.76 27.84
CA THR A 823 15.11 37.54 28.64
C THR A 823 15.26 37.85 30.13
N PRO A 824 14.48 37.18 31.02
CA PRO A 824 14.68 37.30 32.46
C PRO A 824 16.00 36.64 32.90
N SER A 825 16.46 36.97 34.11
CA SER A 825 17.65 36.34 34.70
C SER A 825 17.48 34.83 34.81
N GLY A 826 18.43 34.07 34.23
CA GLY A 826 18.32 32.62 34.11
C GLY A 826 17.64 32.13 32.82
N VAL A 827 17.47 32.98 31.80
CA VAL A 827 16.98 32.58 30.47
C VAL A 827 17.88 33.16 29.37
N VAL A 828 18.34 32.31 28.45
CA VAL A 828 19.30 32.70 27.39
C VAL A 828 18.95 32.03 26.06
N MET A 829 19.07 32.77 24.95
CA MET A 829 18.83 32.22 23.61
C MET A 829 20.06 31.43 23.10
N GLY A 830 19.83 30.17 22.74
CA GLY A 830 20.79 29.29 22.08
C GLY A 830 20.40 28.98 20.64
N LEU A 831 21.39 28.71 19.80
CA LEU A 831 21.19 28.28 18.41
C LEU A 831 21.33 26.77 18.27
N ALA A 832 20.24 26.09 17.87
CA ALA A 832 20.18 24.65 17.68
C ALA A 832 20.05 24.28 16.19
N TRP A 833 20.57 23.11 15.85
CA TRP A 833 20.37 22.45 14.56
C TRP A 833 19.41 21.27 14.73
N THR A 834 18.53 21.07 13.75
CA THR A 834 17.53 19.98 13.74
C THR A 834 17.40 19.43 12.32
N ALA A 835 16.77 18.26 12.16
CA ALA A 835 16.46 17.69 10.85
C ALA A 835 15.54 18.58 9.97
N MET A 836 14.86 19.57 10.55
CA MET A 836 14.05 20.58 9.83
C MET A 836 14.83 21.86 9.49
N GLY A 837 16.13 21.92 9.82
CA GLY A 837 16.96 23.12 9.75
C GLY A 837 17.22 23.74 11.14
N GLY A 838 17.70 24.98 11.14
CA GLY A 838 18.05 25.69 12.38
C GLY A 838 16.83 26.20 13.15
N SER A 839 16.93 26.19 14.48
CA SER A 839 15.95 26.73 15.42
C SER A 839 16.64 27.53 16.50
N THR A 840 16.09 28.69 16.88
CA THR A 840 16.39 29.28 18.19
C THR A 840 15.70 28.46 19.29
N LEU A 841 16.35 28.34 20.44
CA LEU A 841 15.79 27.77 21.67
C LEU A 841 16.12 28.69 22.84
N TYR A 842 15.27 28.78 23.84
CA TYR A 842 15.57 29.47 25.09
C TYR A 842 15.97 28.42 26.13
N ILE A 843 17.21 28.42 26.59
CA ILE A 843 17.60 27.60 27.74
C ILE A 843 17.16 28.35 28.99
N GLU A 844 16.45 27.66 29.86
CA GLU A 844 15.89 28.22 31.08
C GLU A 844 16.55 27.54 32.29
N THR A 845 16.86 28.31 33.33
CA THR A 845 17.44 27.80 34.57
C THR A 845 16.74 28.48 35.73
N THR A 846 16.18 27.67 36.63
CA THR A 846 15.47 28.14 37.82
C THR A 846 15.95 27.45 39.08
N LEU A 847 15.57 28.02 40.21
CA LEU A 847 15.92 27.60 41.57
C LEU A 847 14.81 26.69 42.12
N ILE A 848 15.15 25.46 42.55
CA ILE A 848 14.19 24.57 43.23
C ILE A 848 14.26 24.76 44.75
N GLU A 849 15.47 24.65 45.33
CA GLU A 849 15.70 24.69 46.78
C GLU A 849 16.99 25.42 47.12
N GLN A 850 17.04 26.01 48.32
CA GLN A 850 18.25 26.51 48.96
C GLN A 850 18.50 25.80 50.28
N GLY A 851 19.77 25.52 50.58
CA GLY A 851 20.24 24.91 51.83
C GLY A 851 21.70 24.50 51.70
N GLU A 852 22.46 24.61 52.79
CA GLU A 852 23.90 24.31 52.76
C GLU A 852 24.16 22.87 52.31
N GLY A 853 25.08 22.70 51.35
CA GLY A 853 25.40 21.39 50.77
C GLY A 853 24.37 20.81 49.79
N LYS A 854 23.22 21.46 49.55
CA LYS A 854 22.20 21.01 48.57
C LYS A 854 22.54 21.31 47.10
N GLY A 855 23.80 21.62 46.77
CA GLY A 855 24.26 21.92 45.41
C GLY A 855 24.06 20.74 44.44
N ALA A 856 23.00 20.78 43.64
CA ALA A 856 22.63 19.71 42.70
C ALA A 856 21.92 20.27 41.45
N LEU A 857 22.00 19.52 40.34
CA LEU A 857 21.44 19.90 39.04
C LEU A 857 20.37 18.89 38.59
N GLN A 858 19.18 19.38 38.26
CA GLN A 858 18.08 18.61 37.69
C GLN A 858 17.86 19.06 36.23
N LEU A 859 17.70 18.09 35.31
CA LEU A 859 17.63 18.33 33.86
C LEU A 859 16.28 17.87 33.30
N THR A 860 15.62 18.68 32.47
CA THR A 860 14.45 18.24 31.68
C THR A 860 14.43 18.86 30.27
N GLY A 861 13.75 18.20 29.33
CA GLY A 861 13.63 18.69 27.94
C GLY A 861 13.85 17.66 26.84
N GLN A 862 13.77 16.36 27.15
CA GLN A 862 14.20 15.24 26.29
C GLN A 862 15.65 15.39 25.81
N LEU A 863 16.56 15.58 26.77
CA LEU A 863 18.00 15.59 26.50
C LEU A 863 18.50 14.15 26.29
N GLY A 864 19.31 13.94 25.25
CA GLY A 864 20.10 12.73 25.08
C GLY A 864 21.34 12.71 25.98
N ASP A 865 22.19 11.70 25.84
CA ASP A 865 23.25 11.44 26.82
C ASP A 865 24.45 12.38 26.67
N VAL A 866 24.83 12.76 25.44
CA VAL A 866 25.90 13.75 25.20
C VAL A 866 25.48 15.13 25.72
N MET A 867 24.19 15.49 25.59
CA MET A 867 23.67 16.75 26.11
C MET A 867 23.52 16.75 27.65
N LYS A 868 23.27 15.60 28.29
CA LYS A 868 23.36 15.47 29.77
C LYS A 868 24.80 15.66 30.26
N GLU A 869 25.78 15.07 29.59
CA GLU A 869 27.20 15.23 29.92
C GLU A 869 27.64 16.68 29.73
N SER A 870 27.31 17.29 28.59
CA SER A 870 27.53 18.72 28.31
C SER A 870 26.94 19.63 29.40
N ALA A 871 25.74 19.32 29.92
CA ALA A 871 25.15 20.08 31.03
C ALA A 871 25.91 19.92 32.36
N GLN A 872 26.49 18.74 32.65
CA GLN A 872 27.34 18.52 33.83
C GLN A 872 28.69 19.24 33.71
N ILE A 873 29.30 19.24 32.52
CA ILE A 873 30.51 20.01 32.22
C ILE A 873 30.24 21.51 32.37
N ALA A 874 29.15 22.01 31.77
CA ALA A 874 28.71 23.40 31.88
C ALA A 874 28.48 23.82 33.34
N HIS A 875 27.79 23.01 34.15
CA HIS A 875 27.57 23.31 35.56
C HIS A 875 28.88 23.27 36.38
N THR A 876 29.79 22.35 36.06
CA THR A 876 31.11 22.27 36.69
C THR A 876 31.95 23.51 36.38
N TYR A 877 31.95 23.98 35.13
CA TYR A 877 32.66 25.18 34.74
C TYR A 877 31.99 26.46 35.29
N ALA A 878 30.66 26.56 35.31
CA ALA A 878 29.93 27.68 35.90
C ALA A 878 30.32 27.93 37.38
N ARG A 879 30.61 26.84 38.14
CA ARG A 879 31.12 26.91 39.52
C ARG A 879 32.54 27.46 39.63
N VAL A 880 33.36 27.29 38.59
CA VAL A 880 34.71 27.86 38.50
C VAL A 880 34.63 29.34 38.08
N ALA A 881 33.84 29.64 37.05
CA ALA A 881 33.61 31.00 36.56
C ALA A 881 33.03 31.93 37.64
N LEU A 882 31.96 31.52 38.33
CA LEU A 882 31.38 32.34 39.40
C LEU A 882 32.37 32.64 40.53
N ARG A 883 33.24 31.68 40.88
CA ARG A 883 34.30 31.90 41.88
C ARG A 883 35.41 32.85 41.44
N LYS A 884 35.57 33.07 40.12
CA LYS A 884 36.53 34.04 39.57
C LYS A 884 35.93 35.45 39.58
N GLU A 885 34.68 35.62 39.14
CA GLU A 885 34.08 36.95 39.02
C GLU A 885 33.40 37.45 40.32
N GLU A 886 32.80 36.56 41.11
CA GLU A 886 32.16 36.86 42.40
C GLU A 886 32.59 35.86 43.49
N PRO A 887 33.82 35.97 44.06
CA PRO A 887 34.40 34.95 44.94
C PRO A 887 33.58 34.58 46.19
N ASP A 888 32.82 35.53 46.74
CA ASP A 888 31.93 35.31 47.89
C ASP A 888 30.60 34.63 47.52
N ASN A 889 30.24 34.57 46.23
CA ASN A 889 28.95 34.06 45.78
C ASN A 889 28.92 32.51 45.78
N ARG A 890 28.45 31.94 46.91
CA ARG A 890 28.37 30.49 47.13
C ARG A 890 27.15 29.80 46.50
N PHE A 891 26.39 30.46 45.61
CA PHE A 891 25.11 29.98 45.05
C PHE A 891 25.15 28.48 44.67
N PHE A 892 25.94 28.08 43.68
CA PHE A 892 26.06 26.69 43.19
C PHE A 892 26.62 25.65 44.21
N ALA A 893 26.94 26.03 45.44
CA ALA A 893 27.24 25.08 46.53
C ALA A 893 26.00 24.79 47.40
N ASN A 894 25.07 25.76 47.48
CA ASN A 894 23.94 25.78 48.40
C ASN A 894 22.57 25.78 47.70
N THR A 895 22.51 25.69 46.37
CA THR A 895 21.27 25.69 45.59
C THR A 895 21.06 24.44 44.75
N LYS A 896 19.87 23.86 44.81
CA LYS A 896 19.42 22.88 43.81
C LYS A 896 18.80 23.62 42.63
N LEU A 897 19.36 23.43 41.44
CA LEU A 897 18.94 24.07 40.19
C LEU A 897 18.15 23.12 39.30
N HIS A 898 17.23 23.68 38.53
CA HIS A 898 16.58 23.03 37.40
C HIS A 898 17.02 23.73 36.13
N LEU A 899 17.68 23.01 35.20
CA LEU A 899 17.92 23.48 33.84
C LEU A 899 16.92 22.79 32.90
N HIS A 900 16.16 23.60 32.17
CA HIS A 900 15.17 23.15 31.20
C HIS A 900 15.55 23.58 29.78
N VAL A 901 15.34 22.68 28.82
CA VAL A 901 15.39 23.00 27.39
C VAL A 901 14.02 22.73 26.76
N PRO A 902 13.23 23.77 26.48
CA PRO A 902 11.88 23.71 25.90
C PRO A 902 11.77 22.93 24.58
N ALA A 903 10.54 22.75 24.09
CA ALA A 903 10.19 21.81 23.02
C ALA A 903 10.55 20.35 23.39
N GLY A 904 10.08 19.89 24.55
CA GLY A 904 10.33 18.53 25.07
C GLY A 904 9.57 17.38 24.38
N ALA A 905 9.32 17.51 23.07
CA ALA A 905 8.74 16.47 22.21
C ALA A 905 9.68 16.08 21.04
N THR A 906 10.74 16.87 20.81
CA THR A 906 11.85 16.51 19.92
C THR A 906 13.07 16.18 20.79
N PRO A 907 13.70 15.00 20.63
CA PRO A 907 14.93 14.68 21.35
C PRO A 907 16.04 15.65 20.94
N LYS A 908 16.84 16.07 21.91
CA LYS A 908 17.98 16.98 21.70
C LYS A 908 19.23 16.31 22.22
N ASP A 909 20.14 15.96 21.33
CA ASP A 909 21.45 15.48 21.72
C ASP A 909 22.54 16.19 20.93
N GLY A 910 23.65 16.49 21.60
CA GLY A 910 24.75 17.28 21.05
C GLY A 910 25.27 18.37 22.02
N PRO A 911 26.60 18.59 22.08
CA PRO A 911 27.23 19.43 23.11
C PRO A 911 27.22 20.94 22.80
N SER A 912 26.77 21.36 21.61
CA SER A 912 26.87 22.76 21.11
C SER A 912 26.04 23.81 21.87
N ALA A 913 25.36 23.43 22.95
CA ALA A 913 24.65 24.29 23.89
C ALA A 913 25.46 24.66 25.14
N GLY A 914 26.68 24.12 25.29
CA GLY A 914 27.51 24.28 26.50
C GLY A 914 27.67 25.72 26.98
N CYS A 915 28.03 26.64 26.07
CA CYS A 915 28.15 28.06 26.40
C CYS A 915 26.83 28.66 26.88
N THR A 916 25.73 28.44 26.15
CA THR A 916 24.38 28.91 26.50
C THR A 916 23.93 28.42 27.89
N MET A 917 24.25 27.17 28.24
CA MET A 917 23.93 26.59 29.56
C MET A 917 24.73 27.27 30.69
N ILE A 918 26.01 27.56 30.49
CA ILE A 918 26.82 28.31 31.48
C ILE A 918 26.24 29.71 31.67
N THR A 919 25.94 30.44 30.58
CA THR A 919 25.43 31.81 30.66
C THR A 919 24.08 31.85 31.38
N SER A 920 23.19 30.88 31.13
CA SER A 920 21.92 30.74 31.85
C SER A 920 22.12 30.51 33.35
N MET A 921 23.03 29.61 33.72
CA MET A 921 23.36 29.35 35.13
C MET A 921 23.99 30.57 35.83
N LEU A 922 24.91 31.29 35.17
CA LEU A 922 25.54 32.50 35.72
C LEU A 922 24.55 33.67 35.84
N SER A 923 23.69 33.87 34.83
CA SER A 923 22.64 34.89 34.82
C SER A 923 21.69 34.74 36.03
N LEU A 924 21.31 33.52 36.37
CA LEU A 924 20.52 33.23 37.58
C LEU A 924 21.32 33.49 38.87
N ALA A 925 22.57 33.03 38.94
CA ALA A 925 23.41 33.13 40.14
C ALA A 925 23.78 34.59 40.51
N MET A 926 24.01 35.42 39.50
CA MET A 926 24.31 36.86 39.64
C MET A 926 23.05 37.74 39.65
N LYS A 927 21.88 37.17 39.32
CA LYS A 927 20.60 37.88 39.08
C LYS A 927 20.68 38.98 38.02
N LYS A 928 21.62 38.88 37.08
CA LYS A 928 21.82 39.80 35.95
C LYS A 928 21.15 39.22 34.70
N PRO A 929 20.25 39.93 34.01
CA PRO A 929 19.78 39.49 32.69
C PRO A 929 20.94 39.56 31.67
N VAL A 930 20.82 38.80 30.59
CA VAL A 930 21.79 38.81 29.48
C VAL A 930 21.48 39.95 28.50
N ARG A 931 22.51 40.43 27.79
CA ARG A 931 22.41 41.41 26.69
C ARG A 931 21.26 41.07 25.73
N LYS A 932 20.44 42.08 25.39
CA LYS A 932 19.30 41.93 24.47
C LYS A 932 19.77 41.62 23.04
N ASP A 933 18.95 40.88 22.29
CA ASP A 933 19.17 40.50 20.89
C ASP A 933 20.48 39.74 20.65
N LEU A 934 20.91 38.96 21.64
CA LEU A 934 22.06 38.05 21.63
C LEU A 934 21.60 36.58 21.55
N ALA A 935 22.22 35.80 20.66
CA ALA A 935 22.16 34.34 20.67
C ALA A 935 23.56 33.73 20.57
N MET A 936 23.74 32.54 21.13
CA MET A 936 25.07 31.91 21.22
C MET A 936 25.01 30.39 21.03
N THR A 937 26.12 29.82 20.57
CA THR A 937 26.32 28.37 20.47
C THR A 937 27.82 28.05 20.54
N GLY A 938 28.16 26.92 21.13
CA GLY A 938 29.53 26.51 21.36
C GLY A 938 29.57 25.36 22.36
N GLU A 939 30.26 24.29 21.99
CA GLU A 939 30.66 23.28 22.97
C GLU A 939 31.73 23.88 23.90
N VAL A 940 31.80 23.40 25.15
CA VAL A 940 32.68 23.97 26.17
C VAL A 940 33.39 22.88 26.97
N THR A 941 34.69 23.06 27.21
CA THR A 941 35.49 22.14 28.02
C THR A 941 35.42 22.48 29.51
N LEU A 942 35.85 21.56 30.38
CA LEU A 942 36.09 21.82 31.81
C LEU A 942 37.12 22.93 32.08
N THR A 943 37.92 23.34 31.07
CA THR A 943 38.87 24.45 31.13
C THR A 943 38.33 25.76 30.53
N GLY A 944 37.08 25.77 30.05
CA GLY A 944 36.44 26.94 29.47
C GLY A 944 36.84 27.27 28.03
N LYS A 945 37.56 26.38 27.33
CA LYS A 945 37.74 26.52 25.89
C LYS A 945 36.41 26.28 25.18
N VAL A 946 36.14 27.09 24.16
CA VAL A 946 35.02 26.89 23.25
C VAL A 946 35.49 26.01 22.09
N LEU A 947 34.71 24.98 21.74
CA LEU A 947 35.04 24.03 20.67
C LEU A 947 34.12 24.25 19.44
N PRO A 948 34.61 23.95 18.22
CA PRO A 948 33.84 24.12 16.98
C PRO A 948 32.55 23.30 16.97
N ILE A 949 31.57 23.80 16.21
CA ILE A 949 30.22 23.26 16.11
C ILE A 949 29.82 22.97 14.66
N GLY A 950 28.87 22.06 14.47
CA GLY A 950 28.18 21.87 13.19
C GLY A 950 27.00 22.82 12.98
N GLY A 951 26.58 22.97 11.71
CA GLY A 951 25.34 23.66 11.32
C GLY A 951 25.40 25.19 11.36
N VAL A 952 26.57 25.80 11.10
CA VAL A 952 26.78 27.25 11.16
C VAL A 952 25.82 28.01 10.24
N LYS A 953 25.61 27.54 9.00
CA LYS A 953 24.67 28.13 8.03
C LYS A 953 23.24 28.15 8.57
N GLU A 954 22.73 26.99 9.00
CA GLU A 954 21.37 26.84 9.51
C GLU A 954 21.12 27.63 10.79
N LYS A 955 22.11 27.67 11.69
CA LYS A 955 22.05 28.43 12.94
C LYS A 955 22.05 29.95 12.69
N THR A 956 22.84 30.42 11.72
CA THR A 956 22.83 31.83 11.28
C THR A 956 21.48 32.22 10.68
N ILE A 957 20.91 31.39 9.81
CA ILE A 957 19.57 31.59 9.22
C ILE A 957 18.49 31.62 10.31
N ALA A 958 18.58 30.75 11.33
CA ALA A 958 17.64 30.76 12.45
C ALA A 958 17.75 32.03 13.31
N ALA A 959 18.96 32.54 13.56
CA ALA A 959 19.18 33.79 14.27
C ALA A 959 18.57 34.99 13.51
N ARG A 960 18.84 35.12 12.20
CA ARG A 960 18.25 36.16 11.33
C ARG A 960 16.71 36.09 11.34
N ARG A 961 16.13 34.87 11.24
CA ARG A 961 14.67 34.64 11.26
C ARG A 961 14.01 35.02 12.60
N SER A 962 14.68 34.81 13.72
CA SER A 962 14.20 35.23 15.05
C SER A 962 14.46 36.71 15.39
N GLY A 963 14.98 37.49 14.44
CA GLY A 963 15.28 38.91 14.63
C GLY A 963 16.44 39.18 15.61
N VAL A 964 17.34 38.20 15.78
CA VAL A 964 18.56 38.34 16.58
C VAL A 964 19.56 39.19 15.78
N LYS A 965 20.27 40.10 16.46
CA LYS A 965 21.31 40.94 15.84
C LYS A 965 22.72 40.49 16.16
N THR A 966 22.95 40.00 17.38
CA THR A 966 24.28 39.64 17.89
C THR A 966 24.39 38.12 17.98
N ILE A 967 25.41 37.53 17.36
CA ILE A 967 25.68 36.09 17.43
C ILE A 967 27.08 35.85 18.01
N ILE A 968 27.20 34.85 18.89
CA ILE A 968 28.50 34.32 19.33
C ILE A 968 28.71 32.91 18.73
N PHE A 969 29.83 32.74 18.02
CA PHE A 969 30.31 31.48 17.45
C PHE A 969 31.74 31.14 17.93
N PRO A 970 32.17 29.86 17.91
CA PRO A 970 33.56 29.50 18.15
C PRO A 970 34.49 30.08 17.07
N GLU A 971 35.68 30.55 17.44
CA GLU A 971 36.71 31.07 16.51
C GLU A 971 37.09 30.06 15.42
N ALA A 972 37.14 28.77 15.79
CA ALA A 972 37.37 27.67 14.85
C ALA A 972 36.32 27.54 13.73
N ASN A 973 35.12 28.12 13.89
CA ASN A 973 34.07 28.16 12.86
C ASN A 973 34.10 29.43 11.99
N ARG A 974 35.09 30.34 12.16
CA ARG A 974 35.21 31.55 11.33
C ARG A 974 35.19 31.23 9.84
N ARG A 975 35.95 30.22 9.39
CA ARG A 975 35.99 29.80 7.99
C ARG A 975 34.60 29.38 7.47
N ASP A 976 33.88 28.56 8.23
CA ASP A 976 32.56 28.05 7.84
C ASP A 976 31.48 29.16 7.81
N PHE A 977 31.70 30.24 8.56
CA PHE A 977 30.90 31.47 8.46
C PHE A 977 31.34 32.34 7.27
N ASP A 978 32.64 32.47 7.02
CA ASP A 978 33.17 33.25 5.91
C ASP A 978 32.78 32.65 4.53
N GLU A 979 32.58 31.34 4.45
CA GLU A 979 32.00 30.64 3.29
C GLU A 979 30.50 30.96 3.04
N LEU A 980 29.78 31.63 3.96
CA LEU A 980 28.36 31.97 3.76
C LEU A 980 28.17 33.16 2.80
N SER A 981 27.11 33.10 1.99
CA SER A 981 26.73 34.18 1.08
C SER A 981 26.42 35.49 1.84
N PRO A 982 26.70 36.67 1.24
CA PRO A 982 26.56 37.96 1.94
C PRO A 982 25.14 38.22 2.47
N GLN A 983 24.11 37.76 1.75
CA GLN A 983 22.70 37.85 2.16
C GLN A 983 22.36 37.08 3.45
N VAL A 984 23.17 36.08 3.83
CA VAL A 984 23.02 35.35 5.11
C VAL A 984 23.70 36.10 6.26
N LYS A 985 24.75 36.89 5.96
CA LYS A 985 25.53 37.69 6.92
C LYS A 985 24.92 39.07 7.20
N GLU A 986 24.18 39.62 6.24
CA GLU A 986 23.65 40.98 6.30
C GLU A 986 22.74 41.21 7.52
N GLY A 987 22.99 42.30 8.25
CA GLY A 987 22.25 42.67 9.46
C GLY A 987 22.67 41.95 10.75
N LEU A 988 23.70 41.10 10.71
CA LEU A 988 24.22 40.36 11.87
C LEU A 988 25.60 40.87 12.30
N ASP A 989 25.75 41.15 13.59
CA ASP A 989 27.03 41.34 14.28
C ASP A 989 27.46 39.99 14.87
N VAL A 990 28.66 39.53 14.52
CA VAL A 990 29.12 38.17 14.80
C VAL A 990 30.47 38.20 15.50
N HIS A 991 30.44 37.82 16.78
CA HIS A 991 31.63 37.73 17.63
C HIS A 991 32.14 36.29 17.65
N PHE A 992 33.44 36.13 17.44
CA PHE A 992 34.12 34.84 17.45
C PHE A 992 34.94 34.68 18.73
N VAL A 993 34.88 33.50 19.36
CA VAL A 993 35.45 33.25 20.70
C VAL A 993 36.25 31.94 20.79
N ASP A 994 37.34 31.96 21.53
CA ASP A 994 38.18 30.81 21.88
C ASP A 994 37.93 30.34 23.33
N ASN A 995 37.48 31.26 24.21
CA ASN A 995 37.28 31.00 25.63
C ASN A 995 35.96 31.58 26.14
N TYR A 996 35.33 30.89 27.10
CA TYR A 996 34.09 31.32 27.72
C TYR A 996 34.22 32.69 28.44
N SER A 997 35.41 33.12 28.87
CA SER A 997 35.58 34.48 29.42
C SER A 997 35.12 35.57 28.44
N GLN A 998 35.40 35.42 27.14
CA GLN A 998 34.95 36.33 26.10
C GLN A 998 33.41 36.27 25.92
N VAL A 999 32.82 35.08 26.10
CA VAL A 999 31.35 34.91 26.10
C VAL A 999 30.71 35.61 27.29
N TYR A 1000 31.35 35.58 28.47
CA TYR A 1000 30.88 36.26 29.67
C TYR A 1000 30.87 37.77 29.49
N GLU A 1001 32.00 38.35 29.05
CA GLU A 1001 32.16 39.78 28.74
C GLU A 1001 31.05 40.23 27.76
N LEU A 1002 30.95 39.59 26.59
CA LEU A 1002 29.95 39.92 25.55
C LEU A 1002 28.48 39.71 25.95
N ALA A 1003 28.20 38.91 26.98
CA ALA A 1003 26.85 38.61 27.45
C ALA A 1003 26.37 39.47 28.62
N PHE A 1004 27.29 40.03 29.43
CA PHE A 1004 26.96 40.73 30.68
C PHE A 1004 27.49 42.16 30.79
N ASP A 1005 28.55 42.54 30.05
CA ASP A 1005 29.05 43.92 30.08
C ASP A 1005 28.16 44.84 29.23
N ASN A 1006 27.61 45.86 29.87
CA ASN A 1006 26.77 46.88 29.23
C ASN A 1006 27.50 48.25 29.26
N ASP A 1007 28.39 48.47 28.29
CA ASP A 1007 28.84 49.82 27.92
C ASP A 1007 28.07 50.30 26.66
N GLN A 1008 26.77 50.52 26.85
CA GLN A 1008 25.94 51.40 26.01
C GLN A 1008 24.99 52.21 26.90
N ASN A 1009 25.54 53.29 27.49
CA ASN A 1009 24.85 54.55 27.72
C ASN A 1009 24.91 55.40 26.43
#